data_AF-A0A016V797-F1
#
_entry.id   AF-A0A016V797-F1
#
_cell.length_a   1.000
_cell.length_b   1.000
_cell.length_c   1.000
_cell.angle_alpha   90.00
_cell.angle_beta   90.00
_cell.angle_gamma   90.00
#
_symmetry.space_group_name_H-M   'P 1'
#
loop_
_entity.id
_entity.type
_entity.pdbx_description
1 polymer ?
#
loop_
_entity_poly.entity_id
_entity_poly.type
_entity_poly.pdbx_seq_one_letter_code
_entity_poly.pdbx_strand_id
1 'polypeptide(L)'
;MLCDCSRQLWLLTRKNLILSKRSKLWTLFELILPILFTLPIIILIVKNGTIQLSPGRPFDAVPLDGGAADVTRTVGFVAAIRTRWCNNRDVSLAYYAPATSKETADKLMSKLAGRFTTTAFTLSIVQFDSEDRMLDQLRFDAPNGTQFRCAINKFAGGVIFDRLNVSENMLEYRILLPTPLTNDPWMLGLEWDDPFGANNDFNKIPGKPPYWSSAFLSFQYAIDSLFIEAASSKASLQTELRLLRMPEPAYSVNSVAAFIGIASYVWGLCAFVLVIHTAREIANERSTVKEFLSVMGLSTTVFYLSHVLYASAKCLIVLLICSVPLSTMLGSASVSLFLCIIVLYGISAVLFAALVSSFFKTPNTVLKVIIILWVVLVAASLRAPRIDQIFYCTLFSLNPNAAFSYALKSIADYMNRGRELSWWNMFEDSSFHFTCGAAFMMLICDIVWMSAATLFFDFMLSSGDLVFFKMSSSSSYLGASGTRLDDVDGNTETDEGLLRTRAGISVHRLIKVWSSTGERAVDEMSLEAYVGQVTVLLGHNGAGKSTTFSVISGITTPTSGSVSIADLDIRKQRSACRKLIGLCPQENALFDRLTVEEHLWFIHGLKCSNGSYKAEAQQLLNQLKLGDKANELTMNLSGGQKRKLCVSMAVIGGSPVVLLDEPTAGMDPGARRDVEALLEDVKVDRLVN
;
A
#
# COMPACT_ATOMS: atom_id res chain seq x y z
N MET A 1 -18.38 16.98 32.23
CA MET A 1 -18.79 16.99 30.81
C MET A 1 -17.57 16.73 29.92
N LEU A 2 -17.68 15.84 28.94
CA LEU A 2 -16.63 15.56 27.96
C LEU A 2 -16.47 16.83 27.09
N CYS A 3 -15.25 17.37 26.97
CA CYS A 3 -14.94 18.30 25.89
C CYS A 3 -15.14 17.52 24.59
N ASP A 4 -16.16 17.86 23.82
CA ASP A 4 -16.61 17.06 22.69
C ASP A 4 -15.48 16.81 21.69
N CYS A 5 -15.24 15.53 21.33
CA CYS A 5 -14.27 15.18 20.30
C CYS A 5 -14.53 15.92 18.98
N SER A 6 -15.79 16.28 18.69
CA SER A 6 -16.18 17.08 17.53
C SER A 6 -15.59 18.49 17.57
N ARG A 7 -15.58 19.14 18.74
CA ARG A 7 -14.98 20.47 18.93
C ARG A 7 -13.46 20.43 18.73
N GLN A 8 -12.79 19.44 19.32
CA GLN A 8 -11.35 19.24 19.12
C GLN A 8 -11.00 18.99 17.65
N LEU A 9 -11.79 18.17 16.97
CA LEU A 9 -11.62 17.88 15.55
C LEU A 9 -11.80 19.13 14.68
N TRP A 10 -12.84 19.93 14.96
CA TRP A 10 -13.08 21.19 14.26
C TRP A 10 -11.95 22.22 14.49
N LEU A 11 -11.42 22.33 15.70
CA LEU A 11 -10.30 23.21 16.01
C LEU A 11 -9.03 22.82 15.25
N LEU A 12 -8.68 21.53 15.26
CA LEU A 12 -7.49 21.01 14.57
C LEU A 12 -7.60 21.13 13.05
N THR A 13 -8.76 20.80 12.47
CA THR A 13 -8.99 20.95 11.03
C THR A 13 -8.95 22.42 10.61
N ARG A 14 -9.53 23.33 11.41
CA ARG A 14 -9.44 24.77 11.17
C ARG A 14 -8.01 25.29 11.29
N LYS A 15 -7.24 24.82 12.27
CA LYS A 15 -5.80 25.12 12.40
C LYS A 15 -5.04 24.68 11.15
N ASN A 16 -5.24 23.45 10.69
CA ASN A 16 -4.62 22.92 9.47
C ASN A 16 -4.97 23.76 8.23
N LEU A 17 -6.23 24.22 8.13
CA LEU A 17 -6.67 25.09 7.04
C LEU A 17 -5.96 26.46 7.05
N ILE A 18 -5.80 27.07 8.22
CA ILE A 18 -5.08 28.35 8.38
C ILE A 18 -3.61 28.20 7.99
N LEU A 19 -2.95 27.16 8.49
CA LEU A 19 -1.55 26.86 8.17
C LEU A 19 -1.35 26.70 6.67
N SER A 20 -2.23 25.93 6.03
CA SER A 20 -2.20 25.69 4.58
C SER A 20 -2.47 26.95 3.74
N LYS A 21 -3.42 27.80 4.16
CA LYS A 21 -3.69 29.09 3.50
C LYS A 21 -2.48 30.03 3.54
N ARG A 22 -1.62 29.90 4.56
CA ARG A 22 -0.40 30.69 4.72
C ARG A 22 0.84 30.04 4.09
N SER A 23 0.77 28.79 3.64
CA SER A 23 1.80 28.10 2.87
C SER A 23 1.48 28.03 1.38
N LYS A 24 0.98 29.13 0.80
CA LYS A 24 0.46 29.23 -0.58
C LYS A 24 1.35 28.61 -1.65
N LEU A 25 2.65 28.86 -1.59
CA LEU A 25 3.61 28.39 -2.61
C LEU A 25 3.73 26.87 -2.63
N TRP A 26 3.71 26.25 -1.45
CA TRP A 26 3.79 24.81 -1.29
C TRP A 26 2.47 24.12 -1.61
N THR A 27 1.34 24.68 -1.15
CA THR A 27 0.02 24.13 -1.47
C THR A 27 -0.31 24.25 -2.94
N LEU A 28 0.13 25.32 -3.60
CA LEU A 28 0.07 25.45 -5.05
C LEU A 28 0.90 24.36 -5.75
N PHE A 29 2.13 24.10 -5.28
CA PHE A 29 2.99 23.05 -5.84
C PHE A 29 2.38 21.65 -5.65
N GLU A 30 1.82 21.34 -4.47
CA GLU A 30 1.11 20.09 -4.17
C GLU A 30 -0.07 19.83 -5.11
N LEU A 31 -0.83 20.88 -5.44
CA LEU A 31 -2.02 20.78 -6.29
C LEU A 31 -1.65 20.77 -7.79
N ILE A 32 -0.80 21.70 -8.23
CA ILE A 32 -0.51 21.92 -9.65
C ILE A 32 0.39 20.83 -10.23
N LEU A 33 1.39 20.34 -9.48
CA LEU A 33 2.37 19.41 -10.03
C LEU A 33 1.71 18.10 -10.52
N PRO A 34 0.85 17.41 -9.73
CA PRO A 34 0.15 16.22 -10.21
C PRO A 34 -0.76 16.49 -11.42
N ILE A 35 -1.41 17.67 -11.44
CA ILE A 35 -2.32 18.08 -12.51
C ILE A 35 -1.53 18.30 -13.82
N LEU A 36 -0.37 18.96 -13.75
CA LEU A 36 0.51 19.20 -14.90
C LEU A 36 1.03 17.91 -15.53
N PHE A 37 1.29 16.87 -14.74
CA PHE A 37 1.76 15.58 -15.27
C PHE A 37 0.62 14.73 -15.85
N THR A 38 -0.58 14.76 -15.25
CA THR A 38 -1.67 13.86 -15.65
C THR A 38 -2.52 14.41 -16.79
N LEU A 39 -2.89 15.69 -16.77
CA LEU A 39 -3.80 16.26 -17.76
C LEU A 39 -3.31 16.14 -19.21
N PRO A 40 -2.04 16.45 -19.55
CA PRO A 40 -1.57 16.34 -20.93
C PRO A 40 -1.61 14.91 -21.46
N ILE A 41 -1.28 13.93 -20.60
CA ILE A 41 -1.32 12.50 -20.95
C ILE A 41 -2.77 12.07 -21.22
N ILE A 42 -3.70 12.48 -20.36
CA ILE A 42 -5.13 12.20 -20.53
C ILE A 42 -5.65 12.82 -21.84
N ILE A 43 -5.33 14.09 -22.11
CA ILE A 43 -5.75 14.79 -23.32
C ILE A 43 -5.21 14.10 -24.59
N LEU A 44 -3.94 13.71 -24.58
CA LEU A 44 -3.30 13.04 -25.71
C LEU A 44 -3.96 11.68 -26.03
N ILE A 45 -4.36 10.94 -25.00
CA ILE A 45 -4.97 9.63 -25.16
C ILE A 45 -6.43 9.75 -25.59
N VAL A 46 -7.18 10.69 -25.02
CA VAL A 46 -8.55 10.99 -25.44
C VAL A 46 -8.60 11.35 -26.93
N LYS A 47 -7.60 12.11 -27.42
CA LYS A 47 -7.54 12.50 -28.83
C LYS A 47 -7.30 11.31 -29.79
N ASN A 48 -6.66 10.25 -29.32
CA ASN A 48 -6.29 9.11 -30.16
C ASN A 48 -7.36 7.99 -30.26
N GLY A 49 -8.45 8.07 -29.49
CA GLY A 49 -9.67 7.25 -29.70
C GLY A 49 -9.45 5.72 -29.67
N THR A 50 -10.46 4.95 -30.10
CA THR A 50 -10.36 3.49 -30.23
C THR A 50 -9.48 3.12 -31.42
N ILE A 51 -8.43 2.32 -31.20
CA ILE A 51 -7.54 1.85 -32.27
C ILE A 51 -7.94 0.42 -32.62
N GLN A 52 -8.35 0.19 -33.86
CA GLN A 52 -8.58 -1.16 -34.38
C GLN A 52 -7.22 -1.82 -34.63
N LEU A 53 -6.83 -2.77 -33.78
CA LEU A 53 -5.55 -3.48 -33.90
C LEU A 53 -5.61 -4.62 -34.90
N SER A 54 -6.76 -5.30 -35.01
CA SER A 54 -6.95 -6.38 -35.98
C SER A 54 -8.35 -6.30 -36.61
N PRO A 55 -8.47 -6.28 -37.95
CA PRO A 55 -9.76 -6.28 -38.64
C PRO A 55 -10.51 -7.63 -38.55
N GLY A 56 -10.00 -8.61 -37.80
CA GLY A 56 -10.48 -9.98 -37.81
C GLY A 56 -10.02 -10.69 -39.08
N ARG A 57 -9.56 -11.93 -38.96
CA ARG A 57 -8.96 -12.64 -40.08
C ARG A 57 -9.44 -14.09 -40.14
N PRO A 58 -10.04 -14.51 -41.28
CA PRO A 58 -10.19 -15.92 -41.56
C PRO A 58 -8.82 -16.51 -41.93
N PHE A 59 -8.61 -17.77 -41.57
CA PHE A 59 -7.44 -18.54 -42.00
C PHE A 59 -7.90 -19.61 -42.99
N ASP A 60 -7.11 -19.82 -44.05
CA ASP A 60 -7.39 -20.91 -44.98
C ASP A 60 -6.94 -22.24 -44.39
N ALA A 61 -7.67 -23.30 -44.73
CA ALA A 61 -7.31 -24.65 -44.38
C ALA A 61 -6.02 -25.09 -45.10
N VAL A 62 -5.14 -25.80 -44.39
CA VAL A 62 -3.90 -26.36 -44.92
C VAL A 62 -4.02 -27.89 -44.96
N PRO A 63 -3.82 -28.53 -46.12
CA PRO A 63 -3.85 -30.00 -46.19
C PRO A 63 -2.68 -30.60 -45.41
N LEU A 64 -2.95 -31.73 -44.75
CA LEU A 64 -1.97 -32.56 -44.05
C LEU A 64 -1.99 -33.94 -44.71
N ASP A 65 -0.94 -34.26 -45.47
CA ASP A 65 -0.91 -35.48 -46.28
C ASP A 65 -0.30 -36.67 -45.53
N GLY A 66 0.51 -36.42 -44.48
CA GLY A 66 1.20 -37.48 -43.74
C GLY A 66 2.27 -38.18 -44.57
N GLY A 67 3.00 -37.41 -45.37
CA GLY A 67 4.02 -37.94 -46.28
C GLY A 67 4.99 -36.88 -46.80
N ALA A 68 5.74 -37.22 -47.84
CA ALA A 68 6.83 -36.39 -48.37
C ALA A 68 6.39 -34.99 -48.84
N ALA A 69 5.12 -34.83 -49.24
CA ALA A 69 4.56 -33.54 -49.65
C ALA A 69 4.65 -32.51 -48.51
N ASP A 70 4.34 -32.90 -47.27
CA ASP A 70 4.41 -32.03 -46.09
C ASP A 70 5.84 -31.57 -45.80
N VAL A 71 6.84 -32.43 -46.09
CA VAL A 71 8.26 -32.14 -45.83
C VAL A 71 8.74 -30.91 -46.62
N THR A 72 8.28 -30.82 -47.87
CA THR A 72 8.64 -29.75 -48.81
C THR A 72 7.68 -28.57 -48.81
N ARG A 73 6.49 -28.72 -48.21
CA ARG A 73 5.43 -27.70 -48.21
C ARG A 73 5.83 -26.51 -47.34
N THR A 74 5.72 -25.31 -47.90
CA THR A 74 5.90 -24.04 -47.20
C THR A 74 4.54 -23.42 -46.88
N VAL A 75 4.34 -23.00 -45.63
CA VAL A 75 3.08 -22.43 -45.15
C VAL A 75 3.34 -21.04 -44.58
N GLY A 76 3.15 -20.01 -45.41
CA GLY A 76 3.43 -18.62 -45.02
C GLY A 76 4.89 -18.42 -44.62
N PHE A 77 5.14 -17.85 -43.43
CA PHE A 77 6.49 -17.63 -42.89
C PHE A 77 6.96 -18.75 -41.95
N VAL A 78 6.19 -19.83 -41.81
CA VAL A 78 6.60 -20.99 -41.01
C VAL A 78 7.66 -21.77 -41.78
N ALA A 79 8.79 -22.03 -41.13
CA ALA A 79 9.88 -22.83 -41.68
C ALA A 79 9.36 -24.23 -42.08
N ALA A 80 9.64 -24.65 -43.32
CA ALA A 80 9.29 -25.98 -43.79
C ALA A 80 10.03 -27.05 -42.98
N ILE A 81 9.44 -28.24 -42.84
CA ILE A 81 10.04 -29.37 -42.11
C ILE A 81 11.46 -29.66 -42.62
N ARG A 82 11.64 -29.65 -43.95
CA ARG A 82 12.97 -29.85 -44.58
C ARG A 82 14.06 -28.91 -44.04
N THR A 83 13.71 -27.67 -43.70
CA THR A 83 14.68 -26.69 -43.18
C THR A 83 15.12 -27.04 -41.76
N ARG A 84 14.20 -27.56 -40.93
CA ARG A 84 14.56 -28.09 -39.59
C ARG A 84 15.37 -29.37 -39.68
N TRP A 85 15.14 -30.16 -40.72
CA TRP A 85 15.97 -31.31 -41.07
C TRP A 85 17.26 -30.94 -41.80
N CYS A 86 17.68 -29.67 -41.72
CA CYS A 86 18.96 -29.18 -42.21
C CYS A 86 19.15 -29.37 -43.72
N ASN A 87 18.04 -29.53 -44.46
CA ASN A 87 18.02 -29.92 -45.87
C ASN A 87 18.75 -31.23 -46.19
N ASN A 88 18.93 -32.11 -45.18
CA ASN A 88 19.50 -33.44 -45.37
C ASN A 88 18.64 -34.25 -46.32
N ARG A 89 19.29 -34.99 -47.22
CA ARG A 89 18.61 -35.88 -48.17
C ARG A 89 18.26 -37.22 -47.56
N ASP A 90 19.03 -37.65 -46.56
CA ASP A 90 18.82 -38.89 -45.82
C ASP A 90 18.65 -38.55 -44.34
N VAL A 91 17.51 -38.95 -43.79
CA VAL A 91 17.13 -38.69 -42.40
C VAL A 91 16.58 -39.99 -41.82
N SER A 92 16.94 -40.30 -40.59
CA SER A 92 16.50 -41.51 -39.91
C SER A 92 15.40 -41.21 -38.88
N LEU A 93 14.46 -42.14 -38.70
CA LEU A 93 13.49 -42.12 -37.59
C LEU A 93 13.76 -43.34 -36.69
N ALA A 94 14.02 -43.09 -35.42
CA ALA A 94 14.23 -44.17 -34.45
C ALA A 94 12.87 -44.69 -33.94
N TYR A 95 12.76 -45.98 -33.68
CA TYR A 95 11.61 -46.51 -32.96
C TYR A 95 11.95 -47.69 -32.05
N TYR A 96 11.14 -47.82 -31.01
CA TYR A 96 11.16 -48.93 -30.08
C TYR A 96 9.74 -49.53 -29.96
N ALA A 97 9.68 -50.86 -29.96
CA ALA A 97 8.46 -51.60 -29.70
C ALA A 97 8.79 -52.84 -28.84
N PRO A 98 7.92 -53.21 -27.89
CA PRO A 98 8.02 -54.45 -27.14
C PRO A 98 8.15 -55.67 -28.05
N ALA A 99 8.84 -56.72 -27.59
CA ALA A 99 9.07 -57.94 -28.37
C ALA A 99 7.77 -58.57 -28.92
N THR A 100 6.66 -58.40 -28.21
CA THR A 100 5.33 -58.91 -28.60
C THR A 100 4.72 -58.18 -29.79
N SER A 101 5.03 -56.89 -29.99
CA SER A 101 4.47 -56.05 -31.05
C SER A 101 5.50 -55.62 -32.11
N LYS A 102 6.75 -56.08 -31.95
CA LYS A 102 7.90 -55.79 -32.84
C LYS A 102 7.58 -56.02 -34.32
N GLU A 103 7.11 -57.21 -34.71
CA GLU A 103 6.84 -57.49 -36.13
C GLU A 103 5.75 -56.56 -36.73
N THR A 104 4.74 -56.24 -35.94
CA THR A 104 3.66 -55.33 -36.35
C THR A 104 4.15 -53.89 -36.47
N ALA A 105 4.98 -53.44 -35.52
CA ALA A 105 5.62 -52.14 -35.54
C ALA A 105 6.56 -52.00 -36.75
N ASP A 106 7.38 -53.01 -37.05
CA ASP A 106 8.30 -53.02 -38.19
C ASP A 106 7.54 -52.87 -39.52
N LYS A 107 6.40 -53.56 -39.68
CA LYS A 107 5.52 -53.44 -40.85
C LYS A 107 4.88 -52.06 -40.96
N LEU A 108 4.45 -51.47 -39.84
CA LEU A 108 3.82 -50.15 -39.83
C LEU A 108 4.86 -49.06 -40.16
N MET A 109 6.01 -49.13 -39.49
CA MET A 109 7.10 -48.18 -39.66
C MET A 109 7.69 -48.28 -41.08
N SER A 110 7.95 -49.47 -41.62
CA SER A 110 8.42 -49.59 -43.02
C SER A 110 7.46 -48.98 -44.05
N LYS A 111 6.14 -49.11 -43.84
CA LYS A 111 5.13 -48.40 -44.66
C LYS A 111 5.19 -46.88 -44.48
N LEU A 112 5.43 -46.41 -43.26
CA LEU A 112 5.64 -44.99 -42.97
C LEU A 112 6.86 -44.45 -43.72
N ALA A 113 8.01 -45.13 -43.68
CA ALA A 113 9.19 -44.75 -44.48
C ALA A 113 8.87 -44.62 -45.96
N GLY A 114 8.05 -45.55 -46.49
CA GLY A 114 7.57 -45.52 -47.87
C GLY A 114 6.79 -44.25 -48.22
N ARG A 115 5.93 -43.74 -47.32
CA ARG A 115 5.13 -42.51 -47.54
C ARG A 115 5.99 -41.23 -47.56
N PHE A 116 7.10 -41.23 -46.82
CA PHE A 116 8.00 -40.07 -46.75
C PHE A 116 9.15 -40.13 -47.76
N THR A 117 9.41 -41.28 -48.39
CA THR A 117 10.51 -41.44 -49.34
C THR A 117 10.11 -41.03 -50.76
N THR A 118 10.88 -40.11 -51.36
CA THR A 118 10.74 -39.63 -52.74
C THR A 118 12.10 -39.61 -53.43
N THR A 119 12.14 -39.31 -54.73
CA THR A 119 13.39 -39.16 -55.49
C THR A 119 14.33 -38.07 -54.95
N ALA A 120 13.83 -37.15 -54.13
CA ALA A 120 14.59 -36.04 -53.56
C ALA A 120 14.94 -36.18 -52.07
N PHE A 121 14.31 -37.12 -51.36
CA PHE A 121 14.41 -37.27 -49.90
C PHE A 121 14.11 -38.71 -49.46
N THR A 122 14.96 -39.30 -48.63
CA THR A 122 14.80 -40.66 -48.10
C THR A 122 14.64 -40.62 -46.58
N LEU A 123 13.58 -41.25 -46.08
CA LEU A 123 13.37 -41.47 -44.64
C LEU A 123 13.72 -42.92 -44.31
N SER A 124 14.86 -43.13 -43.66
CA SER A 124 15.29 -44.42 -43.14
C SER A 124 14.72 -44.65 -41.74
N ILE A 125 14.55 -45.92 -41.33
CA ILE A 125 14.00 -46.25 -40.02
C ILE A 125 14.97 -47.18 -39.31
N VAL A 126 15.22 -46.89 -38.03
CA VAL A 126 16.16 -47.63 -37.18
C VAL A 126 15.41 -48.17 -35.98
N GLN A 127 15.41 -49.49 -35.82
CA GLN A 127 14.82 -50.16 -34.67
C GLN A 127 15.83 -50.27 -33.53
N PHE A 128 15.34 -50.10 -32.30
CA PHE A 128 16.10 -50.35 -31.08
C PHE A 128 15.42 -51.43 -30.23
N ASP A 129 16.21 -52.26 -29.55
CA ASP A 129 15.72 -53.32 -28.67
C ASP A 129 15.39 -52.84 -27.25
N SER A 130 15.76 -51.60 -26.89
CA SER A 130 15.54 -51.01 -25.56
C SER A 130 15.25 -49.51 -25.69
N GLU A 131 14.25 -49.03 -24.94
CA GLU A 131 13.90 -47.60 -24.86
C GLU A 131 15.12 -46.75 -24.46
N ASP A 132 15.81 -47.12 -23.38
CA ASP A 132 16.99 -46.39 -22.89
C ASP A 132 18.10 -46.23 -23.94
N ARG A 133 18.40 -47.30 -24.69
CA ARG A 133 19.42 -47.25 -25.76
C ARG A 133 19.02 -46.33 -26.90
N MET A 134 17.73 -46.29 -27.23
CA MET A 134 17.21 -45.37 -28.23
C MET A 134 17.37 -43.93 -27.74
N LEU A 135 16.99 -43.64 -26.49
CA LEU A 135 17.11 -42.32 -25.89
C LEU A 135 18.57 -41.84 -25.82
N ASP A 136 19.50 -42.71 -25.42
CA ASP A 136 20.92 -42.39 -25.38
C ASP A 136 21.49 -42.07 -26.78
N GLN A 137 21.06 -42.82 -27.80
CA GLN A 137 21.48 -42.56 -29.18
C GLN A 137 20.90 -41.24 -29.72
N LEU A 138 19.65 -40.93 -29.40
CA LEU A 138 19.01 -39.67 -29.76
C LEU A 138 19.69 -38.47 -29.06
N ARG A 139 20.07 -38.61 -27.79
CA ARG A 139 20.85 -37.61 -27.04
C ARG A 139 22.23 -37.39 -27.65
N PHE A 140 22.91 -38.48 -28.03
CA PHE A 140 24.22 -38.39 -28.68
C PHE A 140 24.15 -37.70 -30.05
N ASP A 141 23.08 -37.93 -30.81
CA ASP A 141 22.87 -37.30 -32.13
C ASP A 141 22.43 -35.84 -32.05
N ALA A 142 22.12 -35.31 -30.86
CA ALA A 142 21.67 -33.94 -30.71
C ALA A 142 22.75 -32.93 -31.16
N PRO A 143 22.41 -31.89 -31.94
CA PRO A 143 23.38 -30.93 -32.45
C PRO A 143 24.01 -30.09 -31.33
N ASN A 144 25.35 -30.04 -31.28
CA ASN A 144 26.12 -29.19 -30.38
C ASN A 144 26.12 -27.73 -30.88
N GLY A 145 25.14 -26.91 -30.50
CA GLY A 145 25.26 -25.45 -30.64
C GLY A 145 23.98 -24.70 -31.04
N THR A 146 23.84 -23.50 -30.46
CA THR A 146 22.67 -22.60 -30.44
C THR A 146 22.51 -21.73 -31.71
N GLN A 147 22.55 -22.31 -32.92
CA GLN A 147 22.25 -21.57 -34.17
C GLN A 147 21.03 -22.12 -34.93
N PHE A 148 19.87 -22.00 -34.29
CA PHE A 148 18.56 -21.51 -34.77
C PHE A 148 17.97 -21.87 -36.16
N ARG A 149 18.52 -22.80 -36.95
CA ARG A 149 17.86 -23.29 -38.19
C ARG A 149 17.84 -24.81 -38.38
N CYS A 150 18.80 -25.52 -37.82
CA CYS A 150 18.99 -26.96 -37.98
C CYS A 150 18.75 -27.66 -36.64
N ALA A 151 17.82 -28.62 -36.58
CA ALA A 151 17.37 -29.25 -35.34
C ALA A 151 17.87 -30.70 -35.16
N ILE A 152 18.48 -31.29 -36.19
CA ILE A 152 18.87 -32.71 -36.20
C ILE A 152 20.23 -32.90 -36.89
N ASN A 153 20.96 -33.96 -36.54
CA ASN A 153 22.12 -34.42 -37.32
C ASN A 153 21.71 -35.58 -38.24
N LYS A 154 21.28 -36.71 -37.66
CA LYS A 154 20.83 -37.90 -38.39
C LYS A 154 19.37 -38.25 -38.11
N PHE A 155 18.92 -38.12 -36.87
CA PHE A 155 17.59 -38.56 -36.45
C PHE A 155 16.56 -37.42 -36.44
N ALA A 156 15.48 -37.56 -37.19
CA ALA A 156 14.33 -36.65 -37.16
C ALA A 156 13.60 -36.65 -35.80
N GLY A 157 13.62 -37.79 -35.11
CA GLY A 157 12.86 -38.05 -33.90
C GLY A 157 12.88 -39.52 -33.50
N GLY A 158 12.11 -39.84 -32.46
CA GLY A 158 11.89 -41.20 -31.97
C GLY A 158 10.40 -41.52 -31.83
N VAL A 159 10.01 -42.78 -32.00
CA VAL A 159 8.65 -43.27 -31.74
C VAL A 159 8.72 -44.45 -30.78
N ILE A 160 8.01 -44.35 -29.66
CA ILE A 160 7.92 -45.41 -28.66
C ILE A 160 6.51 -45.98 -28.71
N PHE A 161 6.36 -47.26 -29.03
CA PHE A 161 5.08 -47.95 -28.94
C PHE A 161 4.94 -48.61 -27.56
N ASP A 162 4.09 -48.06 -26.70
CA ASP A 162 3.84 -48.63 -25.38
C ASP A 162 2.88 -49.83 -25.48
N ARG A 163 1.82 -49.71 -26.30
CA ARG A 163 0.91 -50.82 -26.65
C ARG A 163 0.53 -50.75 -28.12
N LEU A 164 0.73 -51.85 -28.84
CA LEU A 164 0.37 -51.97 -30.24
C LEU A 164 -0.22 -53.34 -30.50
N ASN A 165 -1.54 -53.40 -30.70
CA ASN A 165 -2.24 -54.61 -31.11
C ASN A 165 -3.33 -54.27 -32.13
N VAL A 166 -3.09 -54.63 -33.39
CA VAL A 166 -4.02 -54.38 -34.51
C VAL A 166 -5.30 -55.21 -34.36
N SER A 167 -5.23 -56.41 -33.77
CA SER A 167 -6.41 -57.27 -33.60
C SER A 167 -7.37 -56.77 -32.52
N GLU A 168 -6.84 -56.11 -31.49
CA GLU A 168 -7.60 -55.54 -30.38
C GLU A 168 -7.93 -54.05 -30.58
N ASN A 169 -7.52 -53.46 -31.73
CA ASN A 169 -7.64 -52.02 -32.03
C ASN A 169 -7.00 -51.12 -30.96
N MET A 170 -5.91 -51.58 -30.34
CA MET A 170 -5.20 -50.87 -29.28
C MET A 170 -3.91 -50.25 -29.82
N LEU A 171 -3.81 -48.92 -29.76
CA LEU A 171 -2.64 -48.15 -30.16
C LEU A 171 -2.34 -47.08 -29.09
N GLU A 172 -1.18 -47.21 -28.44
CA GLU A 172 -0.64 -46.27 -27.46
C GLU A 172 0.83 -46.05 -27.78
N TYR A 173 1.21 -44.80 -28.07
CA TYR A 173 2.57 -44.45 -28.45
C TYR A 173 2.94 -43.02 -28.05
N ARG A 174 4.25 -42.77 -27.98
CA ARG A 174 4.86 -41.47 -27.72
C ARG A 174 5.78 -41.08 -28.87
N ILE A 175 5.63 -39.87 -29.40
CA ILE A 175 6.56 -39.29 -30.38
C ILE A 175 7.52 -38.36 -29.64
N LEU A 176 8.80 -38.59 -29.85
CA LEU A 176 9.90 -37.79 -29.31
C LEU A 176 10.47 -36.92 -30.44
N LEU A 177 10.51 -35.61 -30.21
CA LEU A 177 11.08 -34.66 -31.17
C LEU A 177 12.07 -33.73 -30.47
N PRO A 178 13.17 -33.36 -31.15
CA PRO A 178 14.12 -32.42 -30.61
C PRO A 178 13.53 -31.01 -30.55
N THR A 179 13.80 -30.32 -29.45
CA THR A 179 13.29 -28.97 -29.15
C THR A 179 14.44 -27.98 -28.96
N PRO A 180 14.35 -26.77 -29.56
CA PRO A 180 15.41 -25.76 -29.48
C PRO A 180 15.33 -24.88 -28.21
N LEU A 181 14.42 -25.17 -27.28
CA LEU A 181 14.01 -24.21 -26.24
C LEU A 181 14.83 -24.26 -24.93
N THR A 182 15.69 -25.26 -24.70
CA THR A 182 16.41 -25.46 -23.41
C THR A 182 17.77 -26.16 -23.58
N ASN A 183 18.53 -26.31 -22.47
CA ASN A 183 19.85 -26.97 -22.43
C ASN A 183 19.77 -28.51 -22.62
N ASP A 184 18.60 -29.13 -22.43
CA ASP A 184 18.34 -30.54 -22.78
C ASP A 184 17.48 -30.57 -24.06
N PRO A 185 18.04 -30.93 -25.23
CA PRO A 185 17.34 -30.86 -26.51
C PRO A 185 16.16 -31.84 -26.64
N TRP A 186 16.00 -32.82 -25.74
CA TRP A 186 14.93 -33.82 -25.83
C TRP A 186 13.85 -33.71 -24.74
N MET A 187 14.11 -32.99 -23.63
CA MET A 187 13.14 -32.67 -22.55
C MET A 187 12.15 -33.80 -22.18
N LEU A 188 12.64 -35.02 -21.92
CA LEU A 188 11.79 -36.22 -21.73
C LEU A 188 10.88 -36.20 -20.48
N GLY A 189 11.00 -35.20 -19.60
CA GLY A 189 10.27 -35.10 -18.33
C GLY A 189 9.24 -33.97 -18.24
N LEU A 190 9.02 -33.21 -19.32
CA LEU A 190 8.07 -32.09 -19.35
C LEU A 190 7.16 -32.20 -20.57
N GLU A 191 5.85 -32.20 -20.34
CA GLU A 191 4.86 -31.96 -21.39
C GLU A 191 4.92 -30.48 -21.81
N TRP A 192 4.47 -30.15 -23.03
CA TRP A 192 4.43 -28.74 -23.45
C TRP A 192 3.48 -27.95 -22.53
N ASP A 193 4.04 -27.02 -21.74
CA ASP A 193 3.39 -26.35 -20.60
C ASP A 193 2.18 -25.46 -20.95
N ASP A 194 1.83 -25.27 -22.23
CA ASP A 194 0.62 -24.56 -22.66
C ASP A 194 0.35 -24.82 -24.17
N PRO A 195 -0.32 -25.93 -24.55
CA PRO A 195 -0.60 -26.25 -25.95
C PRO A 195 -1.62 -25.31 -26.59
N PHE A 196 -2.32 -24.51 -25.78
CA PHE A 196 -3.36 -23.56 -26.21
C PHE A 196 -2.95 -22.09 -25.99
N GLY A 197 -1.68 -21.85 -25.66
CA GLY A 197 -1.16 -20.52 -25.36
C GLY A 197 -1.31 -19.56 -26.54
N ALA A 198 -1.65 -18.31 -26.24
CA ALA A 198 -1.80 -17.28 -27.24
C ALA A 198 -0.48 -17.05 -27.99
N ASN A 199 -0.46 -17.38 -29.29
CA ASN A 199 0.68 -17.18 -30.16
C ASN A 199 0.46 -15.95 -31.05
N ASN A 200 1.35 -14.96 -30.95
CA ASN A 200 1.24 -13.67 -31.63
C ASN A 200 1.63 -13.71 -33.13
N ASP A 201 1.74 -14.89 -33.73
CA ASP A 201 2.04 -15.00 -35.15
C ASP A 201 0.77 -15.00 -36.02
N PHE A 202 0.85 -14.32 -37.15
CA PHE A 202 -0.23 -14.20 -38.13
C PHE A 202 -0.18 -15.31 -39.19
N ASN A 203 0.49 -16.42 -38.89
CA ASN A 203 0.64 -17.54 -39.81
C ASN A 203 -0.64 -18.39 -39.86
N LYS A 204 -0.89 -19.03 -41.00
CA LYS A 204 -2.02 -19.97 -41.17
C LYS A 204 -1.98 -21.12 -40.16
N ILE A 205 -0.78 -21.52 -39.75
CA ILE A 205 -0.52 -22.50 -38.70
C ILE A 205 0.35 -21.83 -37.64
N PRO A 206 0.05 -22.00 -36.33
CA PRO A 206 0.86 -21.43 -35.27
C PRO A 206 2.29 -21.99 -35.29
N GLY A 207 3.27 -21.11 -35.15
CA GLY A 207 4.68 -21.45 -35.04
C GLY A 207 5.09 -21.96 -33.66
N LYS A 208 4.27 -21.73 -32.63
CA LYS A 208 4.45 -22.22 -31.25
C LYS A 208 3.10 -22.70 -30.68
N PRO A 209 3.06 -23.89 -30.05
CA PRO A 209 4.07 -24.95 -30.15
C PRO A 209 4.25 -25.42 -31.62
N PRO A 210 5.48 -25.74 -32.05
CA PRO A 210 5.80 -25.98 -33.45
C PRO A 210 5.42 -27.39 -33.94
N TYR A 211 4.17 -27.82 -33.76
CA TYR A 211 3.70 -29.16 -34.13
C TYR A 211 3.78 -29.45 -35.64
N TRP A 212 3.56 -28.44 -36.49
CA TRP A 212 3.70 -28.61 -37.94
C TRP A 212 5.17 -28.62 -38.38
N SER A 213 5.95 -27.60 -38.00
CA SER A 213 7.34 -27.45 -38.47
C SER A 213 8.29 -28.50 -37.92
N SER A 214 7.93 -29.19 -36.83
CA SER A 214 8.67 -30.34 -36.28
C SER A 214 8.31 -31.68 -36.93
N ALA A 215 7.38 -31.71 -37.88
CA ALA A 215 6.79 -32.92 -38.46
C ALA A 215 5.94 -33.78 -37.50
N PHE A 216 5.66 -33.32 -36.27
CA PHE A 216 4.84 -34.03 -35.30
C PHE A 216 3.48 -34.42 -35.89
N LEU A 217 2.73 -33.45 -36.43
CA LEU A 217 1.40 -33.73 -36.99
C LEU A 217 1.45 -34.66 -38.20
N SER A 218 2.48 -34.54 -39.03
CA SER A 218 2.67 -35.41 -40.19
C SER A 218 2.97 -36.86 -39.78
N PHE A 219 3.83 -37.06 -38.76
CA PHE A 219 4.10 -38.39 -38.24
C PHE A 219 2.89 -38.98 -37.50
N GLN A 220 2.22 -38.19 -36.66
CA GLN A 220 1.00 -38.58 -35.96
C GLN A 220 -0.05 -39.08 -36.96
N TYR A 221 -0.37 -38.26 -37.97
CA TYR A 221 -1.36 -38.62 -38.98
C TYR A 221 -0.94 -39.85 -39.80
N ALA A 222 0.35 -39.99 -40.13
CA ALA A 222 0.85 -41.15 -40.85
C ALA A 222 0.73 -42.45 -40.03
N ILE A 223 1.11 -42.43 -38.74
CA ILE A 223 1.01 -43.60 -37.84
C ILE A 223 -0.46 -43.99 -37.65
N ASP A 224 -1.31 -43.02 -37.30
CA ASP A 224 -2.73 -43.26 -37.05
C ASP A 224 -3.45 -43.78 -38.30
N SER A 225 -3.22 -43.16 -39.47
CA SER A 225 -3.84 -43.62 -40.71
C SER A 225 -3.37 -45.01 -41.14
N LEU A 226 -2.07 -45.32 -40.98
CA LEU A 226 -1.54 -46.66 -41.27
C LEU A 226 -2.06 -47.72 -40.31
N PHE A 227 -2.24 -47.38 -39.04
CA PHE A 227 -2.86 -48.27 -38.05
C PHE A 227 -4.34 -48.52 -38.38
N ILE A 228 -5.10 -47.46 -38.69
CA ILE A 228 -6.51 -47.57 -39.08
C ILE A 228 -6.65 -48.40 -40.36
N GLU A 229 -5.78 -48.21 -41.36
CA GLU A 229 -5.74 -49.04 -42.57
C GLU A 229 -5.46 -50.52 -42.24
N ALA A 230 -4.51 -50.78 -41.33
CA ALA A 230 -4.17 -52.14 -40.91
C ALA A 230 -5.33 -52.81 -40.14
N ALA A 231 -6.06 -52.06 -39.30
CA ALA A 231 -7.19 -52.56 -38.52
C ALA A 231 -8.46 -52.75 -39.37
N SER A 232 -8.71 -51.87 -40.35
CA SER A 232 -9.98 -51.81 -41.11
C SER A 232 -10.07 -52.80 -42.29
N SER A 233 -8.98 -53.49 -42.65
CA SER A 233 -8.90 -54.42 -43.79
C SER A 233 -9.28 -53.83 -45.18
N LYS A 234 -9.56 -52.53 -45.28
CA LYS A 234 -9.90 -51.81 -46.52
C LYS A 234 -8.67 -51.21 -47.18
N ALA A 235 -8.58 -51.33 -48.51
CA ALA A 235 -7.54 -50.72 -49.30
C ALA A 235 -7.70 -49.19 -49.32
N SER A 236 -6.73 -48.50 -48.72
CA SER A 236 -6.53 -47.04 -48.66
C SER A 236 -7.69 -46.21 -48.10
N LEU A 237 -7.51 -45.65 -46.91
CA LEU A 237 -8.40 -44.62 -46.39
C LEU A 237 -8.04 -43.29 -47.09
N GLN A 238 -8.72 -42.94 -48.19
CA GLN A 238 -8.59 -41.61 -48.81
C GLN A 238 -9.37 -40.57 -47.99
N THR A 239 -8.90 -40.26 -46.79
CA THR A 239 -9.39 -39.13 -46.00
C THR A 239 -8.47 -37.95 -46.25
N GLU A 240 -9.00 -36.84 -46.78
CA GLU A 240 -8.26 -35.59 -46.88
C GLU A 240 -8.35 -34.86 -45.53
N LEU A 241 -7.28 -34.91 -44.74
CA LEU A 241 -7.20 -34.18 -43.48
C LEU A 241 -6.72 -32.75 -43.74
N ARG A 242 -7.45 -31.77 -43.21
CA ARG A 242 -7.11 -30.35 -43.32
C ARG A 242 -7.01 -29.71 -41.95
N LEU A 243 -5.92 -28.99 -41.72
CA LEU A 243 -5.69 -28.19 -40.53
C LEU A 243 -6.28 -26.80 -40.73
N LEU A 244 -7.19 -26.41 -39.85
CA LEU A 244 -7.79 -25.08 -39.86
C LEU A 244 -7.56 -24.41 -38.51
N ARG A 245 -6.88 -23.26 -38.53
CA ARG A 245 -6.78 -22.40 -37.36
C ARG A 245 -8.13 -21.72 -37.12
N MET A 246 -8.58 -21.67 -35.87
CA MET A 246 -9.80 -20.94 -35.51
C MET A 246 -9.67 -19.48 -35.97
N PRO A 247 -10.70 -18.91 -36.62
CA PRO A 247 -10.66 -17.54 -37.10
C PRO A 247 -10.47 -16.59 -35.93
N GLU A 248 -9.66 -15.55 -36.15
CA GLU A 248 -9.45 -14.52 -35.12
C GLU A 248 -10.54 -13.46 -35.27
N PRO A 249 -11.36 -13.22 -34.23
CA PRO A 249 -12.39 -12.19 -34.30
C PRO A 249 -11.74 -10.81 -34.41
N ALA A 250 -12.46 -9.88 -35.04
CA ALA A 250 -12.03 -8.49 -35.03
C ALA A 250 -12.02 -7.97 -33.58
N TYR A 251 -10.90 -7.39 -33.15
CA TYR A 251 -10.80 -6.75 -31.86
C TYR A 251 -10.21 -5.35 -31.99
N SER A 252 -10.84 -4.42 -31.28
CA SER A 252 -10.36 -3.07 -31.08
C SER A 252 -9.92 -2.93 -29.64
N VAL A 253 -8.74 -2.36 -29.40
CA VAL A 253 -8.39 -1.97 -28.04
C VAL A 253 -8.83 -0.54 -27.84
N ASN A 254 -9.62 -0.33 -26.80
CA ASN A 254 -9.97 1.01 -26.38
C ASN A 254 -8.72 1.65 -25.76
N SER A 255 -8.17 2.69 -26.39
CA SER A 255 -6.98 3.39 -25.87
C SER A 255 -7.21 3.93 -24.46
N VAL A 256 -8.47 4.26 -24.13
CA VAL A 256 -8.90 4.67 -22.79
C VAL A 256 -8.79 3.51 -21.81
N ALA A 257 -9.19 2.29 -22.18
CA ALA A 257 -9.06 1.11 -21.34
C ALA A 257 -7.58 0.74 -21.12
N ALA A 258 -6.76 0.79 -22.17
CA ALA A 258 -5.31 0.59 -22.07
C ALA A 258 -4.66 1.60 -21.12
N PHE A 259 -5.08 2.87 -21.19
CA PHE A 259 -4.62 3.90 -20.27
C PHE A 259 -5.08 3.66 -18.84
N ILE A 260 -6.34 3.32 -18.61
CA ILE A 260 -6.87 3.02 -17.26
C ILE A 260 -6.02 1.93 -16.58
N GLY A 261 -5.62 0.89 -17.30
CA GLY A 261 -4.74 -0.15 -16.78
C GLY A 261 -3.37 0.38 -16.31
N ILE A 262 -2.79 1.35 -17.02
CA ILE A 262 -1.49 1.98 -16.71
C ILE A 262 -1.63 3.17 -15.74
N ALA A 263 -2.81 3.79 -15.68
CA ALA A 263 -3.09 5.00 -14.92
C ALA A 263 -2.87 4.79 -13.41
N SER A 264 -3.02 3.55 -12.93
CA SER A 264 -2.70 3.19 -11.55
C SER A 264 -1.28 3.59 -11.13
N TYR A 265 -0.30 3.43 -12.02
CA TYR A 265 1.10 3.77 -11.73
C TYR A 265 1.35 5.28 -11.79
N VAL A 266 0.71 5.96 -12.75
CA VAL A 266 0.80 7.43 -12.88
C VAL A 266 0.19 8.10 -11.64
N TRP A 267 -0.97 7.62 -11.18
CA TRP A 267 -1.58 8.10 -9.95
C TRP A 267 -0.80 7.70 -8.69
N GLY A 268 -0.14 6.53 -8.69
CA GLY A 268 0.85 6.16 -7.66
C GLY A 268 1.96 7.20 -7.51
N LEU A 269 2.54 7.63 -8.63
CA LEU A 269 3.58 8.67 -8.65
C LEU A 269 3.03 10.07 -8.33
N CYS A 270 1.80 10.38 -8.72
CA CYS A 270 1.17 11.64 -8.36
C CYS A 270 0.87 11.73 -6.86
N ALA A 271 0.36 10.65 -6.27
CA ALA A 271 0.08 10.56 -4.84
C ALA A 271 1.35 10.67 -3.99
N PHE A 272 2.52 10.34 -4.56
CA PHE A 272 3.81 10.39 -3.86
C PHE A 272 4.09 11.74 -3.18
N VAL A 273 3.89 12.84 -3.90
CA VAL A 273 4.16 14.20 -3.38
C VAL A 273 3.25 14.52 -2.20
N LEU A 274 1.97 14.13 -2.30
CA LEU A 274 0.99 14.30 -1.25
C LEU A 274 1.34 13.45 -0.01
N VAL A 275 1.68 12.18 -0.22
CA VAL A 275 2.07 11.23 0.84
C VAL A 275 3.30 11.73 1.60
N ILE A 276 4.34 12.18 0.89
CA ILE A 276 5.55 12.73 1.51
C ILE A 276 5.23 13.94 2.38
N HIS A 277 4.46 14.89 1.85
CA HIS A 277 4.14 16.12 2.56
C HIS A 277 3.32 15.82 3.83
N THR A 278 2.26 15.01 3.68
CA THR A 278 1.42 14.60 4.82
C THR A 278 2.24 13.89 5.89
N ALA A 279 3.14 12.98 5.50
CA ALA A 279 3.99 12.28 6.46
C ALA A 279 4.92 13.25 7.21
N ARG A 280 5.53 14.20 6.48
CA ARG A 280 6.40 15.23 7.07
C ARG A 280 5.65 16.11 8.05
N GLU A 281 4.45 16.56 7.69
CA GLU A 281 3.60 17.41 8.52
C GLU A 281 3.23 16.71 9.83
N ILE A 282 2.74 15.46 9.75
CA ILE A 282 2.42 14.63 10.91
C ILE A 282 3.65 14.41 11.78
N ALA A 283 4.79 14.08 11.18
CA ALA A 283 6.01 13.79 11.92
C ALA A 283 6.57 15.04 12.64
N ASN A 284 6.53 16.20 11.98
CA ASN A 284 7.01 17.46 12.56
C ASN A 284 6.16 17.89 13.76
N GLU A 285 4.83 17.85 13.62
CA GLU A 285 3.92 18.20 14.73
C GLU A 285 4.01 17.19 15.87
N ARG A 286 4.19 15.90 15.55
CA ARG A 286 4.40 14.84 16.54
C ARG A 286 5.64 15.09 17.38
N SER A 287 6.77 15.44 16.77
CA SER A 287 8.04 15.62 17.48
C SER A 287 8.11 16.89 18.31
N THR A 288 7.37 17.94 17.95
CA THR A 288 7.54 19.29 18.53
C THR A 288 6.40 19.70 19.46
N VAL A 289 5.14 19.42 19.08
CA VAL A 289 3.97 20.06 19.70
C VAL A 289 2.97 19.05 20.26
N LYS A 290 2.93 17.80 19.77
CA LYS A 290 1.92 16.81 20.19
C LYS A 290 1.92 16.51 21.70
N GLU A 291 3.08 16.34 22.33
CA GLU A 291 3.16 16.05 23.77
C GLU A 291 2.54 17.19 24.58
N PHE A 292 2.90 18.42 24.24
CA PHE A 292 2.32 19.64 24.80
C PHE A 292 0.80 19.69 24.61
N LEU A 293 0.28 19.46 23.40
CA LEU A 293 -1.17 19.46 23.15
C LEU A 293 -1.90 18.34 23.90
N SER A 294 -1.26 17.19 24.05
CA SER A 294 -1.81 16.06 24.79
C SER A 294 -1.97 16.39 26.28
N VAL A 295 -1.04 17.18 26.86
CA VAL A 295 -1.18 17.72 28.22
C VAL A 295 -2.30 18.75 28.29
N MET A 296 -2.46 19.59 27.27
CA MET A 296 -3.57 20.55 27.17
C MET A 296 -4.95 19.91 26.88
N GLY A 297 -5.05 18.57 26.91
CA GLY A 297 -6.31 17.83 26.82
C GLY A 297 -6.64 17.28 25.43
N LEU A 298 -5.73 17.35 24.46
CA LEU A 298 -5.95 16.77 23.13
C LEU A 298 -5.94 15.23 23.18
N SER A 299 -6.96 14.61 22.57
CA SER A 299 -6.96 13.17 22.34
C SER A 299 -6.05 12.77 21.17
N THR A 300 -5.25 11.72 21.36
CA THR A 300 -4.40 11.12 20.33
C THR A 300 -5.19 10.68 19.09
N THR A 301 -6.41 10.14 19.27
CA THR A 301 -7.24 9.70 18.14
C THR A 301 -7.68 10.87 17.28
N VAL A 302 -8.07 11.98 17.93
CA VAL A 302 -8.51 13.20 17.24
C VAL A 302 -7.35 13.87 16.50
N PHE A 303 -6.14 13.82 17.07
CA PHE A 303 -4.92 14.29 16.40
C PHE A 303 -4.74 13.62 15.02
N TYR A 304 -4.66 12.29 14.97
CA TYR A 304 -4.48 11.57 13.69
C TYR A 304 -5.69 11.73 12.77
N LEU A 305 -6.92 11.63 13.30
CA LEU A 305 -8.14 11.78 12.51
C LEU A 305 -8.20 13.15 11.83
N SER A 306 -7.80 14.22 12.51
CA SER A 306 -7.79 15.57 11.94
C SER A 306 -6.81 15.72 10.77
N HIS A 307 -5.62 15.12 10.89
CA HIS A 307 -4.61 15.12 9.82
C HIS A 307 -5.05 14.26 8.65
N VAL A 308 -5.59 13.07 8.91
CA VAL A 308 -6.10 12.16 7.87
C VAL A 308 -7.24 12.82 7.11
N LEU A 309 -8.26 13.34 7.79
CA LEU A 309 -9.40 14.00 7.12
C LEU A 309 -8.94 15.20 6.28
N TYR A 310 -8.05 16.04 6.82
CA TYR A 310 -7.53 17.19 6.10
C TYR A 310 -6.70 16.79 4.87
N ALA A 311 -5.79 15.83 5.01
CA ALA A 311 -4.96 15.34 3.92
C ALA A 311 -5.78 14.56 2.87
N SER A 312 -6.77 13.77 3.29
CA SER A 312 -7.70 13.08 2.38
C SER A 312 -8.53 14.07 1.57
N ALA A 313 -8.99 15.18 2.17
CA ALA A 313 -9.68 16.23 1.42
C ALA A 313 -8.78 16.88 0.36
N LYS A 314 -7.52 17.18 0.70
CA LYS A 314 -6.53 17.69 -0.28
C LYS A 314 -6.28 16.68 -1.41
N CYS A 315 -6.08 15.41 -1.07
CA CYS A 315 -5.83 14.34 -2.02
C CYS A 315 -7.02 14.10 -2.96
N LEU A 316 -8.24 14.14 -2.41
CA LEU A 316 -9.49 13.99 -3.16
C LEU A 316 -9.66 15.09 -4.22
N ILE A 317 -9.32 16.35 -3.92
CA ILE A 317 -9.36 17.43 -4.91
C ILE A 317 -8.43 17.11 -6.09
N VAL A 318 -7.18 16.71 -5.82
CA VAL A 318 -6.21 16.37 -6.87
C VAL A 318 -6.69 15.19 -7.71
N LEU A 319 -7.09 14.10 -7.05
CA LEU A 319 -7.50 12.87 -7.73
C LEU A 319 -8.77 13.07 -8.55
N LEU A 320 -9.76 13.83 -8.05
CA LEU A 320 -10.97 14.15 -8.80
C LEU A 320 -10.71 15.00 -10.04
N ILE A 321 -9.85 16.02 -9.93
CA ILE A 321 -9.47 16.84 -11.10
C ILE A 321 -8.84 15.96 -12.19
N CYS A 322 -8.02 14.98 -11.79
CA CYS A 322 -7.40 14.05 -12.73
C CYS A 322 -8.40 13.02 -13.30
N SER A 323 -9.45 12.66 -12.55
CA SER A 323 -10.36 11.56 -12.91
C SER A 323 -11.60 12.00 -13.70
N VAL A 324 -12.07 13.24 -13.54
CA VAL A 324 -13.28 13.76 -14.21
C VAL A 324 -13.21 13.68 -15.74
N PRO A 325 -12.10 14.03 -16.41
CA PRO A 325 -12.01 13.90 -17.87
C PRO A 325 -12.08 12.45 -18.34
N LEU A 326 -11.61 11.51 -17.51
CA LEU A 326 -11.64 10.08 -17.82
C LEU A 326 -13.01 9.48 -17.54
N SER A 327 -13.75 10.02 -16.57
CA SER A 327 -15.03 9.47 -16.17
C SER A 327 -16.13 9.63 -17.22
N THR A 328 -16.07 10.67 -18.04
CA THR A 328 -17.02 10.86 -19.14
C THR A 328 -16.83 9.83 -20.26
N MET A 329 -15.68 9.15 -20.30
CA MET A 329 -15.27 8.23 -21.37
C MET A 329 -15.35 6.76 -20.96
N LEU A 330 -15.83 6.45 -19.74
CA LEU A 330 -15.87 5.08 -19.19
C LEU A 330 -16.88 4.17 -19.90
N GLY A 331 -17.90 4.72 -20.58
CA GLY A 331 -18.84 4.01 -21.45
C GLY A 331 -19.54 2.82 -20.79
N SER A 332 -18.88 1.67 -20.81
CA SER A 332 -19.34 0.41 -20.20
C SER A 332 -19.11 0.32 -18.68
N ALA A 333 -18.22 1.12 -18.09
CA ALA A 333 -17.99 1.10 -16.65
C ALA A 333 -18.76 2.22 -15.92
N SER A 334 -19.35 1.88 -14.77
CA SER A 334 -20.08 2.85 -13.95
C SER A 334 -19.14 3.91 -13.34
N VAL A 335 -19.44 5.18 -13.63
CA VAL A 335 -18.66 6.34 -13.15
C VAL A 335 -18.60 6.39 -11.62
N SER A 336 -19.71 6.06 -10.95
CA SER A 336 -19.79 6.08 -9.49
C SER A 336 -18.81 5.09 -8.85
N LEU A 337 -18.74 3.85 -9.34
CA LEU A 337 -17.82 2.83 -8.83
C LEU A 337 -16.37 3.28 -9.01
N PHE A 338 -16.04 3.77 -10.20
CA PHE A 338 -14.70 4.28 -10.52
C PHE A 338 -14.27 5.43 -9.59
N LEU A 339 -15.14 6.42 -9.36
CA LEU A 339 -14.86 7.53 -8.44
C LEU A 339 -14.71 7.03 -7.00
N CYS A 340 -15.54 6.10 -6.54
CA CYS A 340 -15.43 5.53 -5.19
C CYS A 340 -14.10 4.79 -4.98
N ILE A 341 -13.63 4.02 -5.97
CA ILE A 341 -12.31 3.35 -5.91
C ILE A 341 -11.18 4.38 -5.76
N ILE A 342 -11.25 5.48 -6.51
CA ILE A 342 -10.25 6.56 -6.44
C ILE A 342 -10.25 7.24 -5.07
N VAL A 343 -11.43 7.49 -4.50
CA VAL A 343 -11.55 8.09 -3.16
C VAL A 343 -10.96 7.16 -2.09
N LEU A 344 -11.29 5.86 -2.14
CA LEU A 344 -10.73 4.87 -1.21
C LEU A 344 -9.20 4.76 -1.34
N TYR A 345 -8.69 4.77 -2.57
CA TYR A 345 -7.25 4.80 -2.81
C TYR A 345 -6.60 6.04 -2.19
N GLY A 346 -7.16 7.24 -2.38
CA GLY A 346 -6.65 8.47 -1.78
C GLY A 346 -6.61 8.44 -0.24
N ILE A 347 -7.65 7.88 0.40
CA ILE A 347 -7.68 7.70 1.85
C ILE A 347 -6.62 6.69 2.30
N SER A 348 -6.48 5.56 1.60
CA SER A 348 -5.48 4.53 1.92
C SER A 348 -4.05 5.05 1.80
N ALA A 349 -3.75 5.88 0.79
CA ALA A 349 -2.44 6.51 0.60
C ALA A 349 -2.09 7.48 1.75
N VAL A 350 -3.06 8.28 2.20
CA VAL A 350 -2.90 9.19 3.34
C VAL A 350 -2.70 8.41 4.65
N LEU A 351 -3.43 7.31 4.85
CA LEU A 351 -3.27 6.46 6.02
C LEU A 351 -1.93 5.75 6.04
N PHE A 352 -1.41 5.34 4.89
CA PHE A 352 -0.05 4.83 4.77
C PHE A 352 0.98 5.88 5.23
N ALA A 353 0.80 7.15 4.85
CA ALA A 353 1.64 8.25 5.31
C ALA A 353 1.60 8.39 6.85
N ALA A 354 0.40 8.35 7.44
CA ALA A 354 0.22 8.42 8.88
C ALA A 354 0.86 7.22 9.62
N LEU A 355 0.74 6.02 9.05
CA LEU A 355 1.33 4.80 9.58
C LEU A 355 2.86 4.91 9.63
N VAL A 356 3.51 5.29 8.52
CA VAL A 356 4.98 5.47 8.50
C VAL A 356 5.44 6.54 9.49
N SER A 357 4.71 7.67 9.59
CA SER A 357 5.00 8.71 10.59
C SER A 357 4.81 8.25 12.04
N SER A 358 4.05 7.19 12.28
CA SER A 358 3.87 6.61 13.63
C SER A 358 5.07 5.79 14.10
N PHE A 359 5.91 5.25 13.20
CA PHE A 359 7.06 4.41 13.56
C PHE A 359 8.28 5.19 14.04
N PHE A 360 8.51 6.39 13.49
CA PHE A 360 9.76 7.13 13.73
C PHE A 360 9.51 8.40 14.53
N LYS A 361 10.48 8.74 15.39
CA LYS A 361 10.43 9.95 16.22
C LYS A 361 10.90 11.21 15.50
N THR A 362 11.83 11.08 14.55
CA THR A 362 12.44 12.24 13.87
C THR A 362 11.85 12.47 12.48
N PRO A 363 11.46 13.69 12.10
CA PRO A 363 10.80 13.96 10.82
C PRO A 363 11.70 13.66 9.60
N ASN A 364 13.01 13.86 9.74
CA ASN A 364 13.96 13.58 8.67
C ASN A 364 14.13 12.09 8.36
N THR A 365 13.94 11.21 9.35
CA THR A 365 13.99 9.75 9.12
C THR A 365 12.71 9.27 8.44
N VAL A 366 11.54 9.78 8.87
CA VAL A 366 10.25 9.55 8.19
C VAL A 366 10.35 9.88 6.71
N LEU A 367 10.90 11.06 6.38
CA LEU A 367 11.03 11.51 5.00
C LEU A 367 11.86 10.54 4.13
N LYS A 368 13.02 10.10 4.63
CA LYS A 368 13.89 9.17 3.90
C LYS A 368 13.22 7.81 3.70
N VAL A 369 12.58 7.29 4.74
CA VAL A 369 11.91 5.98 4.70
C VAL A 369 10.70 6.02 3.77
N ILE A 370 9.87 7.05 3.84
CA ILE A 370 8.66 7.11 3.03
C ILE A 370 8.97 7.27 1.54
N ILE A 371 10.03 8.01 1.20
CA ILE A 371 10.50 8.14 -0.19
C ILE A 371 10.85 6.75 -0.76
N ILE A 372 11.67 5.98 -0.04
CA ILE A 372 12.12 4.66 -0.48
C ILE A 372 10.94 3.70 -0.53
N LEU A 373 10.16 3.64 0.55
CA LEU A 373 9.10 2.66 0.72
C LEU A 373 7.97 2.89 -0.30
N TRP A 374 7.57 4.14 -0.55
CA TRP A 374 6.52 4.42 -1.54
C TRP A 374 6.94 4.04 -2.96
N VAL A 375 8.18 4.36 -3.36
CA VAL A 375 8.71 3.97 -4.67
C VAL A 375 8.77 2.44 -4.81
N VAL A 376 9.20 1.74 -3.76
CA VAL A 376 9.20 0.27 -3.74
C VAL A 376 7.79 -0.30 -3.87
N LEU A 377 6.79 0.29 -3.19
CA LEU A 377 5.40 -0.16 -3.29
C LEU A 377 4.79 0.07 -4.68
N VAL A 378 5.11 1.20 -5.32
CA VAL A 378 4.71 1.46 -6.72
C VAL A 378 5.43 0.50 -7.67
N ALA A 379 6.71 0.22 -7.45
CA ALA A 379 7.46 -0.73 -8.28
C ALA A 379 6.96 -2.19 -8.09
N ALA A 380 6.58 -2.55 -6.86
CA ALA A 380 6.03 -3.86 -6.56
C ALA A 380 4.69 -4.11 -7.27
N SER A 381 3.86 -3.08 -7.45
CA SER A 381 2.59 -3.22 -8.18
C SER A 381 2.79 -3.46 -9.70
N LEU A 382 3.96 -3.12 -10.26
CA LEU A 382 4.31 -3.47 -11.65
C LEU A 382 4.58 -4.97 -11.83
N ARG A 383 5.10 -5.63 -10.78
CA ARG A 383 5.40 -7.08 -10.77
C ARG A 383 4.28 -7.91 -10.14
N ALA A 384 3.06 -7.38 -10.11
CA ALA A 384 1.94 -8.06 -9.50
C ALA A 384 1.75 -9.46 -10.13
N PRO A 385 1.56 -10.52 -9.33
CA PRO A 385 1.45 -11.90 -9.83
C PRO A 385 0.31 -12.05 -10.83
N ARG A 386 0.46 -13.05 -11.71
CA ARG A 386 -0.60 -13.45 -12.66
C ARG A 386 -1.86 -13.81 -11.87
N ILE A 387 -3.01 -13.44 -12.43
CA ILE A 387 -4.28 -13.33 -11.71
C ILE A 387 -4.90 -14.72 -11.41
N ASP A 388 -4.18 -15.77 -11.74
CA ASP A 388 -4.57 -17.17 -11.59
C ASP A 388 -4.35 -17.67 -10.15
N GLN A 389 -3.65 -16.88 -9.32
CA GLN A 389 -3.25 -17.23 -7.95
C GLN A 389 -3.93 -16.31 -6.90
N ILE A 390 -5.20 -16.58 -6.59
CA ILE A 390 -6.05 -15.74 -5.71
C ILE A 390 -5.36 -15.37 -4.39
N PHE A 391 -4.76 -16.35 -3.70
CA PHE A 391 -4.10 -16.13 -2.41
C PHE A 391 -2.96 -15.10 -2.49
N TYR A 392 -2.11 -15.21 -3.51
CA TYR A 392 -1.00 -14.29 -3.72
C TYR A 392 -1.48 -12.90 -4.13
N CYS A 393 -2.55 -12.80 -4.93
CA CYS A 393 -3.18 -11.53 -5.26
C CYS A 393 -3.74 -10.83 -4.01
N THR A 394 -4.40 -11.56 -3.12
CA THR A 394 -4.92 -11.00 -1.85
C THR A 394 -3.80 -10.50 -0.95
N LEU A 395 -2.70 -11.25 -0.81
CA LEU A 395 -1.56 -10.83 0.00
C LEU A 395 -0.86 -9.59 -0.59
N PHE A 396 -0.62 -9.57 -1.90
CA PHE A 396 -0.05 -8.40 -2.57
C PHE A 396 -0.98 -7.18 -2.51
N SER A 397 -2.29 -7.38 -2.41
CA SER A 397 -3.28 -6.31 -2.27
C SER A 397 -3.28 -5.61 -0.91
N LEU A 398 -2.49 -6.07 0.07
CA LEU A 398 -2.18 -5.26 1.28
C LEU A 398 -1.34 -4.01 0.96
N ASN A 399 -0.76 -3.95 -0.24
CA ASN A 399 -0.21 -2.74 -0.79
C ASN A 399 -1.33 -1.96 -1.50
N PRO A 400 -1.69 -0.74 -1.05
CA PRO A 400 -2.79 0.03 -1.64
C PRO A 400 -2.58 0.32 -3.13
N ASN A 401 -1.32 0.46 -3.58
CA ASN A 401 -1.00 0.65 -5.00
C ASN A 401 -1.28 -0.62 -5.83
N ALA A 402 -1.11 -1.80 -5.25
CA ALA A 402 -1.39 -3.07 -5.93
C ALA A 402 -2.91 -3.32 -6.00
N ALA A 403 -3.63 -3.12 -4.90
CA ALA A 403 -5.09 -3.20 -4.88
C ALA A 403 -5.73 -2.24 -5.89
N PHE A 404 -5.26 -0.99 -5.93
CA PHE A 404 -5.72 -0.01 -6.93
C PHE A 404 -5.38 -0.41 -8.38
N SER A 405 -4.19 -0.98 -8.61
CA SER A 405 -3.80 -1.50 -9.93
C SER A 405 -4.71 -2.64 -10.39
N TYR A 406 -5.04 -3.58 -9.50
CA TYR A 406 -5.98 -4.66 -9.80
C TYR A 406 -7.39 -4.13 -10.09
N ALA A 407 -7.87 -3.16 -9.31
CA ALA A 407 -9.17 -2.52 -9.55
C ALA A 407 -9.23 -1.87 -10.94
N LEU A 408 -8.24 -1.06 -11.31
CA LEU A 408 -8.24 -0.41 -12.64
C LEU A 408 -8.03 -1.39 -13.79
N LYS A 409 -7.19 -2.42 -13.63
CA LYS A 409 -7.01 -3.48 -14.64
C LYS A 409 -8.31 -4.25 -14.86
N SER A 410 -9.07 -4.53 -13.80
CA SER A 410 -10.39 -5.16 -13.93
C SER A 410 -11.36 -4.24 -14.70
N ILE A 411 -11.42 -2.95 -14.39
CA ILE A 411 -12.25 -1.99 -15.13
C ILE A 411 -11.85 -1.96 -16.63
N ALA A 412 -10.54 -1.91 -16.91
CA ALA A 412 -10.03 -1.94 -18.28
C ALA A 412 -10.40 -3.22 -19.04
N ASP A 413 -10.42 -4.37 -18.36
CA ASP A 413 -10.83 -5.65 -18.95
C ASP A 413 -12.32 -5.66 -19.33
N TYR A 414 -13.20 -5.19 -18.44
CA TYR A 414 -14.64 -5.04 -18.74
C TYR A 414 -14.86 -4.07 -19.92
N MET A 415 -14.10 -2.98 -19.96
CA MET A 415 -14.14 -2.03 -21.07
C MET A 415 -13.72 -2.64 -22.40
N ASN A 416 -12.65 -3.45 -22.43
CA ASN A 416 -12.20 -4.13 -23.64
C ASN A 416 -13.18 -5.19 -24.15
N ARG A 417 -13.98 -5.79 -23.26
CA ARG A 417 -15.01 -6.78 -23.62
C ARG A 417 -16.34 -6.18 -24.00
N GLY A 418 -16.54 -4.89 -23.77
CA GLY A 418 -17.83 -4.24 -23.95
C GLY A 418 -18.91 -4.76 -22.98
N ARG A 419 -18.52 -5.32 -21.82
CA ARG A 419 -19.47 -5.70 -20.76
C ARG A 419 -19.68 -4.54 -19.81
N GLU A 420 -20.93 -4.31 -19.41
CA GLU A 420 -21.24 -3.27 -18.44
C GLU A 420 -20.73 -3.65 -17.04
N LEU A 421 -20.02 -2.76 -16.36
CA LEU A 421 -19.55 -2.92 -14.99
C LEU A 421 -20.30 -1.95 -14.06
N SER A 422 -21.10 -2.51 -13.17
CA SER A 422 -21.96 -1.85 -12.20
C SER A 422 -21.68 -2.34 -10.78
N TRP A 423 -22.28 -1.69 -9.78
CA TRP A 423 -22.16 -2.08 -8.37
C TRP A 423 -22.61 -3.53 -8.12
N TRP A 424 -23.60 -4.02 -8.86
CA TRP A 424 -24.21 -5.33 -8.66
C TRP A 424 -23.37 -6.48 -9.19
N ASN A 425 -22.58 -6.24 -10.24
CA ASN A 425 -21.76 -7.26 -10.88
C ASN A 425 -20.25 -7.08 -10.62
N MET A 426 -19.87 -6.23 -9.66
CA MET A 426 -18.44 -6.01 -9.34
C MET A 426 -17.74 -7.28 -8.85
N PHE A 427 -18.50 -8.25 -8.32
CA PHE A 427 -18.01 -9.53 -7.83
C PHE A 427 -18.18 -10.66 -8.86
N GLU A 428 -18.79 -10.41 -10.02
CA GLU A 428 -18.89 -11.41 -11.08
C GLU A 428 -17.53 -11.64 -11.74
N ASP A 429 -17.37 -12.81 -12.37
CA ASP A 429 -16.12 -13.25 -12.97
C ASP A 429 -15.62 -12.25 -14.03
N SER A 430 -14.53 -11.55 -13.71
CA SER A 430 -13.54 -11.17 -14.72
C SER A 430 -12.88 -12.45 -15.25
N SER A 431 -12.29 -12.47 -16.47
CA SER A 431 -11.56 -13.69 -16.92
C SER A 431 -10.22 -13.90 -16.20
N PHE A 432 -10.12 -13.33 -15.03
CA PHE A 432 -8.99 -13.24 -14.14
C PHE A 432 -9.59 -13.44 -12.75
N HIS A 433 -9.11 -14.41 -11.97
CA HIS A 433 -9.76 -14.84 -10.73
C HIS A 433 -9.82 -13.77 -9.60
N PHE A 434 -9.22 -12.59 -9.77
CA PHE A 434 -9.30 -11.47 -8.83
C PHE A 434 -10.25 -10.38 -9.36
N THR A 435 -11.46 -10.34 -8.78
CA THR A 435 -12.55 -9.47 -9.25
C THR A 435 -12.38 -8.00 -8.80
N CYS A 436 -13.09 -7.09 -9.46
CA CYS A 436 -13.10 -5.67 -9.11
C CYS A 436 -13.57 -5.45 -7.66
N GLY A 437 -14.60 -6.19 -7.24
CA GLY A 437 -15.15 -6.16 -5.89
C GLY A 437 -14.15 -6.67 -4.84
N ALA A 438 -13.35 -7.69 -5.16
CA ALA A 438 -12.28 -8.13 -4.25
C ALA A 438 -11.23 -7.02 -4.03
N ALA A 439 -10.81 -6.33 -5.11
CA ALA A 439 -9.89 -5.19 -5.01
C ALA A 439 -10.49 -4.04 -4.19
N PHE A 440 -11.78 -3.74 -4.38
CA PHE A 440 -12.52 -2.73 -3.63
C PHE A 440 -12.55 -3.05 -2.12
N MET A 441 -12.86 -4.31 -1.77
CA MET A 441 -12.87 -4.77 -0.37
C MET A 441 -11.48 -4.75 0.25
N MET A 442 -10.43 -5.05 -0.52
CA MET A 442 -9.05 -4.94 -0.04
C MET A 442 -8.66 -3.50 0.27
N LEU A 443 -9.07 -2.52 -0.53
CA LEU A 443 -8.84 -1.10 -0.20
C LEU A 443 -9.52 -0.67 1.11
N ILE A 444 -10.73 -1.19 1.39
CA ILE A 444 -11.42 -0.96 2.66
C ILE A 444 -10.67 -1.63 3.82
N CYS A 445 -10.23 -2.88 3.62
CA CYS A 445 -9.41 -3.60 4.59
C CYS A 445 -8.13 -2.81 4.92
N ASP A 446 -7.47 -2.27 3.89
CA ASP A 446 -6.29 -1.43 4.00
C ASP A 446 -6.50 -0.21 4.88
N ILE A 447 -7.62 0.49 4.68
CA ILE A 447 -8.01 1.63 5.52
C ILE A 447 -8.15 1.20 6.99
N VAL A 448 -8.81 0.07 7.26
CA VAL A 448 -9.07 -0.39 8.63
C VAL A 448 -7.78 -0.82 9.33
N TRP A 449 -6.97 -1.68 8.71
CA TRP A 449 -5.77 -2.21 9.37
C TRP A 449 -4.70 -1.13 9.53
N MET A 450 -4.49 -0.24 8.55
CA MET A 450 -3.53 0.86 8.67
C MET A 450 -3.93 1.87 9.74
N SER A 451 -5.23 2.14 9.88
CA SER A 451 -5.75 3.00 10.95
C SER A 451 -5.50 2.38 12.32
N ALA A 452 -5.81 1.09 12.49
CA ALA A 452 -5.57 0.36 13.74
C ALA A 452 -4.07 0.31 14.08
N ALA A 453 -3.22 0.00 13.09
CA ALA A 453 -1.77 -0.05 13.25
C ALA A 453 -1.19 1.33 13.63
N THR A 454 -1.65 2.42 13.01
CA THR A 454 -1.19 3.78 13.33
C THR A 454 -1.44 4.13 14.80
N LEU A 455 -2.64 3.81 15.31
CA LEU A 455 -2.98 4.04 16.72
C LEU A 455 -2.20 3.11 17.66
N PHE A 456 -2.03 1.85 17.27
CA PHE A 456 -1.28 0.87 18.05
C PHE A 456 0.20 1.24 18.19
N PHE A 457 0.89 1.58 17.09
CA PHE A 457 2.30 1.96 17.13
C PHE A 457 2.51 3.27 17.86
N ASP A 458 1.61 4.24 17.68
CA ASP A 458 1.71 5.47 18.46
C ASP A 458 1.51 5.23 19.96
N PHE A 459 0.59 4.36 20.35
CA PHE A 459 0.44 3.95 21.75
C PHE A 459 1.72 3.29 22.28
N MET A 460 2.29 2.34 21.54
CA MET A 460 3.51 1.63 21.92
C MET A 460 4.73 2.55 22.04
N LEU A 461 4.87 3.53 21.14
CA LEU A 461 6.00 4.47 21.12
C LEU A 461 5.82 5.65 22.08
N SER A 462 4.57 6.06 22.35
CA SER A 462 4.23 7.17 23.25
C SER A 462 4.15 6.77 24.72
N SER A 463 4.00 5.48 25.04
CA SER A 463 3.93 5.00 26.41
C SER A 463 4.59 3.64 26.50
N GLY A 464 5.57 3.50 27.38
CA GLY A 464 6.08 2.18 27.78
C GLY A 464 5.08 1.43 28.66
N ASP A 465 3.80 1.35 28.31
CA ASP A 465 2.77 0.67 29.10
C ASP A 465 1.66 0.04 28.25
N LEU A 466 1.53 -1.28 28.35
CA LEU A 466 0.62 -2.21 27.66
C LEU A 466 -0.78 -2.33 28.32
N VAL A 467 -1.34 -1.24 28.86
CA VAL A 467 -2.51 -1.35 29.78
C VAL A 467 -3.88 -1.21 29.09
N PHE A 468 -3.97 -1.08 27.76
CA PHE A 468 -5.27 -0.93 27.08
C PHE A 468 -6.07 -2.24 26.95
N PHE A 469 -5.44 -3.42 27.08
CA PHE A 469 -6.14 -4.72 26.92
C PHE A 469 -6.76 -5.28 28.22
N LYS A 470 -6.91 -4.48 29.28
CA LYS A 470 -7.87 -4.84 30.34
C LYS A 470 -9.26 -4.40 29.90
N MET A 471 -9.92 -5.31 29.18
CA MET A 471 -11.35 -5.33 28.94
C MET A 471 -12.08 -4.89 30.21
N SER A 472 -12.80 -3.78 30.10
CA SER A 472 -13.60 -3.18 31.15
C SER A 472 -14.61 -4.20 31.66
N SER A 473 -14.31 -4.83 32.79
CA SER A 473 -15.33 -5.41 33.65
C SER A 473 -16.01 -4.23 34.32
N SER A 474 -17.27 -4.02 33.95
CA SER A 474 -18.19 -3.10 34.60
C SER A 474 -18.20 -3.37 36.11
N SER A 475 -17.51 -2.52 36.88
CA SER A 475 -17.81 -2.32 38.28
C SER A 475 -18.32 -0.89 38.43
N SER A 476 -19.64 -0.77 38.39
CA SER A 476 -20.38 0.37 38.86
C SER A 476 -20.02 0.65 40.32
N TYR A 477 -19.11 1.58 40.55
CA TYR A 477 -19.00 2.25 41.85
C TYR A 477 -19.92 3.46 41.83
N LEU A 478 -21.13 3.22 42.32
CA LEU A 478 -21.99 4.24 42.89
C LEU A 478 -21.24 4.93 44.04
N GLY A 479 -21.36 6.26 44.11
CA GLY A 479 -21.18 7.00 45.35
C GLY A 479 -19.79 7.59 45.60
N ALA A 480 -19.45 8.66 44.89
CA ALA A 480 -18.69 9.75 45.49
C ALA A 480 -19.38 11.05 45.07
N SER A 481 -20.02 11.69 46.05
CA SER A 481 -20.81 12.91 45.91
C SER A 481 -20.10 13.93 45.02
N GLY A 482 -20.76 14.31 43.94
CA GLY A 482 -20.42 15.51 43.21
C GLY A 482 -20.76 16.71 44.08
N THR A 483 -19.75 17.30 44.71
CA THR A 483 -19.82 18.71 45.08
C THR A 483 -19.66 19.51 43.79
N ARG A 484 -20.81 19.96 43.27
CA ARG A 484 -20.89 21.12 42.39
C ARG A 484 -20.31 22.32 43.16
N LEU A 485 -19.39 23.05 42.55
CA LEU A 485 -18.87 24.33 43.04
C LEU A 485 -19.69 25.51 42.48
N ASP A 486 -21.00 25.32 42.33
CA ASP A 486 -21.95 26.36 41.90
C ASP A 486 -23.19 26.21 42.78
N ASP A 487 -23.15 26.77 43.99
CA ASP A 487 -24.27 27.23 44.82
C ASP A 487 -23.77 27.39 46.28
N VAL A 488 -23.16 28.55 46.58
CA VAL A 488 -23.06 29.05 47.96
C VAL A 488 -23.36 30.54 47.93
N ASP A 489 -24.65 30.86 48.06
CA ASP A 489 -25.08 32.16 48.58
C ASP A 489 -24.92 32.15 50.10
N GLY A 490 -24.24 33.18 50.62
CA GLY A 490 -24.35 33.64 52.01
C GLY A 490 -23.46 32.97 53.06
N ASN A 491 -22.17 33.32 53.10
CA ASN A 491 -21.52 33.89 54.29
C ASN A 491 -20.03 34.18 54.02
N THR A 492 -19.71 35.46 53.98
CA THR A 492 -18.36 36.03 53.89
C THR A 492 -17.55 35.75 55.17
N GLU A 493 -16.25 35.47 54.99
CA GLU A 493 -15.13 35.56 55.96
C GLU A 493 -14.51 34.29 56.60
N THR A 494 -14.84 33.05 56.21
CA THR A 494 -14.16 31.84 56.79
C THR A 494 -13.53 30.83 55.81
N ASP A 495 -13.68 30.98 54.49
CA ASP A 495 -13.29 29.92 53.53
C ASP A 495 -11.89 30.08 52.88
N GLU A 496 -11.26 31.26 52.97
CA GLU A 496 -9.92 31.48 52.40
C GLU A 496 -8.80 30.67 53.10
N GLY A 497 -9.00 30.30 54.38
CA GLY A 497 -8.04 29.50 55.15
C GLY A 497 -8.02 28.01 54.77
N LEU A 498 -9.15 27.47 54.31
CA LEU A 498 -9.30 26.04 53.99
C LEU A 498 -8.78 25.71 52.59
N LEU A 499 -8.93 26.61 51.62
CA LEU A 499 -8.35 26.48 50.27
C LEU A 499 -6.82 26.45 50.30
N ARG A 500 -6.18 27.20 51.21
CA ARG A 500 -4.72 27.27 51.39
C ARG A 500 -4.09 26.00 51.98
N THR A 501 -4.90 25.10 52.57
CA THR A 501 -4.41 23.86 53.19
C THR A 501 -4.59 22.63 52.30
N ARG A 502 -5.28 22.74 51.15
CA ARG A 502 -5.48 21.62 50.22
C ARG A 502 -4.29 21.51 49.26
N ALA A 503 -3.59 20.37 49.29
CA ALA A 503 -2.51 20.09 48.35
C ALA A 503 -3.07 19.94 46.92
N GLY A 504 -2.74 20.86 46.03
CA GLY A 504 -3.13 20.78 44.62
C GLY A 504 -2.27 19.79 43.82
N ILE A 505 -1.02 19.58 44.24
CA ILE A 505 -0.15 18.50 43.75
C ILE A 505 0.45 17.79 44.95
N SER A 506 0.37 16.46 44.98
CA SER A 506 1.11 15.62 45.92
C SER A 506 1.93 14.57 45.19
N VAL A 507 3.21 14.51 45.52
CA VAL A 507 4.22 13.59 45.00
C VAL A 507 4.75 12.80 46.19
N HIS A 508 4.62 11.47 46.15
CA HIS A 508 5.10 10.59 47.21
C HIS A 508 6.14 9.60 46.68
N ARG A 509 7.37 9.69 47.21
CA ARG A 509 8.51 8.80 46.90
C ARG A 509 8.67 8.51 45.41
N LEU A 510 8.64 9.56 44.59
CA LEU A 510 8.75 9.46 43.15
C LEU A 510 10.14 8.95 42.75
N ILE A 511 10.17 7.87 41.99
CA ILE A 511 11.38 7.34 41.36
C ILE A 511 11.14 7.26 39.85
N LYS A 512 12.11 7.76 39.07
CA LYS A 512 12.11 7.61 37.61
C LYS A 512 13.46 7.11 37.12
N VAL A 513 13.45 5.96 36.45
CA VAL A 513 14.60 5.37 35.75
C VAL A 513 14.29 5.32 34.25
N TRP A 514 15.22 5.78 33.42
CA TRP A 514 15.10 5.71 31.97
C TRP A 514 15.58 4.36 31.46
N SER A 515 14.71 3.62 30.76
CA SER A 515 15.04 2.28 30.25
C SER A 515 16.14 2.28 29.18
N SER A 516 16.30 3.38 28.45
CA SER A 516 17.32 3.51 27.40
C SER A 516 18.74 3.71 27.93
N THR A 517 18.89 4.41 29.05
CA THR A 517 20.20 4.76 29.63
C THR A 517 20.48 4.03 30.94
N GLY A 518 19.46 3.48 31.59
CA GLY A 518 19.54 2.95 32.96
C GLY A 518 19.66 4.04 34.03
N GLU A 519 19.61 5.31 33.64
CA GLU A 519 19.85 6.44 34.54
C GLU A 519 18.66 6.68 35.47
N ARG A 520 18.93 6.76 36.78
CA ARG A 520 17.96 7.14 37.81
C ARG A 520 17.86 8.66 37.86
N ALA A 521 16.97 9.21 37.04
CA ALA A 521 16.79 10.65 36.87
C ALA A 521 16.06 11.33 38.06
N VAL A 522 15.23 10.59 38.80
CA VAL A 522 14.60 11.07 40.04
C VAL A 522 14.68 9.97 41.09
N ASP A 523 15.11 10.31 42.29
CA ASP A 523 15.35 9.38 43.40
C ASP A 523 14.54 9.77 44.65
N GLU A 524 13.47 9.03 44.91
CA GLU A 524 12.62 9.10 46.11
C GLU A 524 12.11 10.49 46.50
N MET A 525 11.86 11.35 45.51
CA MET A 525 11.39 12.72 45.75
C MET A 525 9.95 12.71 46.31
N SER A 526 9.72 13.46 47.38
CA SER A 526 8.38 13.75 47.89
C SER A 526 8.16 15.25 47.97
N LEU A 527 7.02 15.73 47.49
CA LEU A 527 6.69 17.16 47.37
C LEU A 527 5.18 17.34 47.50
N GLU A 528 4.77 18.33 48.29
CA GLU A 528 3.39 18.82 48.32
C GLU A 528 3.40 20.29 47.89
N ALA A 529 2.52 20.64 46.95
CA ALA A 529 2.30 22.01 46.50
C ALA A 529 0.84 22.39 46.74
N TYR A 530 0.62 23.58 47.29
CA TYR A 530 -0.69 24.03 47.77
C TYR A 530 -1.30 25.09 46.82
N VAL A 531 -2.64 25.13 46.78
CA VAL A 531 -3.38 26.16 46.04
C VAL A 531 -3.13 27.53 46.69
N GLY A 532 -3.02 28.59 45.88
CA GLY A 532 -2.71 29.93 46.39
C GLY A 532 -1.22 30.23 46.52
N GLN A 533 -0.34 29.28 46.18
CA GLN A 533 1.10 29.39 46.33
C GLN A 533 1.85 29.20 45.00
N VAL A 534 3.01 29.85 44.90
CA VAL A 534 4.00 29.61 43.86
C VAL A 534 5.07 28.68 44.44
N THR A 535 5.12 27.44 43.96
CA THR A 535 6.10 26.44 44.43
C THR A 535 7.25 26.36 43.44
N VAL A 536 8.49 26.61 43.87
CA VAL A 536 9.64 26.63 42.96
C VAL A 536 10.52 25.39 43.17
N LEU A 537 10.71 24.60 42.12
CA LEU A 537 11.67 23.49 42.11
C LEU A 537 13.04 23.97 41.61
N LEU A 538 13.97 24.22 42.55
CA LEU A 538 15.33 24.69 42.24
C LEU A 538 16.36 23.56 42.30
N GLY A 539 17.31 23.56 41.37
CA GLY A 539 18.42 22.60 41.34
C GLY A 539 19.36 22.86 40.16
N HIS A 540 20.56 22.26 40.18
CA HIS A 540 21.52 22.38 39.06
C HIS A 540 21.00 21.68 37.78
N ASN A 541 21.65 21.93 36.65
CA ASN A 541 21.33 21.23 35.39
C ASN A 541 21.61 19.73 35.55
N GLY A 542 20.69 18.88 35.10
CA GLY A 542 20.78 17.43 35.30
C GLY A 542 20.21 16.92 36.64
N ALA A 543 19.74 17.78 37.55
CA ALA A 543 19.16 17.36 38.83
C ALA A 543 17.78 16.67 38.74
N GLY A 544 17.28 16.39 37.53
CA GLY A 544 15.98 15.72 37.32
C GLY A 544 14.74 16.63 37.30
N LYS A 545 14.88 17.97 37.34
CA LYS A 545 13.76 18.94 37.36
C LYS A 545 12.74 18.71 36.22
N SER A 546 13.19 18.79 34.97
CA SER A 546 12.32 18.57 33.81
C SER A 546 11.75 17.16 33.75
N THR A 547 12.45 16.16 34.30
CA THR A 547 11.93 14.80 34.46
C THR A 547 10.77 14.76 35.45
N THR A 548 10.89 15.44 36.59
CA THR A 548 9.80 15.58 37.56
C THR A 548 8.59 16.28 36.93
N PHE A 549 8.79 17.38 36.21
CA PHE A 549 7.72 18.07 35.47
C PHE A 549 7.06 17.16 34.41
N SER A 550 7.86 16.36 33.71
CA SER A 550 7.35 15.39 32.72
C SER A 550 6.50 14.28 33.35
N VAL A 551 6.79 13.90 34.60
CA VAL A 551 5.97 12.93 35.34
C VAL A 551 4.68 13.59 35.86
N ILE A 552 4.78 14.80 36.45
CA ILE A 552 3.61 15.52 36.99
C ILE A 552 2.62 15.88 35.87
N SER A 553 3.09 16.42 34.76
CA SER A 553 2.26 16.68 33.56
C SER A 553 1.71 15.40 32.92
N GLY A 554 2.20 14.24 33.36
CA GLY A 554 1.84 12.94 32.81
C GLY A 554 2.24 12.83 31.35
N ILE A 555 3.39 13.35 30.93
CA ILE A 555 4.03 13.00 29.65
C ILE A 555 4.70 11.63 29.78
N THR A 556 5.38 11.40 30.90
CA THR A 556 6.05 10.14 31.23
C THR A 556 5.43 9.48 32.46
N THR A 557 5.46 8.14 32.52
CA THR A 557 4.99 7.40 33.70
C THR A 557 6.11 7.24 34.73
N PRO A 558 5.80 7.33 36.04
CA PRO A 558 6.78 7.10 37.10
C PRO A 558 7.21 5.62 37.13
N THR A 559 8.47 5.34 37.47
CA THR A 559 8.96 3.96 37.67
C THR A 559 8.46 3.40 39.01
N SER A 560 8.45 4.22 40.06
CA SER A 560 7.84 3.93 41.36
C SER A 560 7.37 5.22 42.04
N GLY A 561 6.64 5.10 43.14
CA GLY A 561 5.99 6.23 43.83
C GLY A 561 4.59 6.52 43.30
N SER A 562 3.99 7.63 43.72
CA SER A 562 2.67 8.10 43.27
C SER A 562 2.63 9.61 43.10
N VAL A 563 1.84 10.08 42.13
CA VAL A 563 1.59 11.51 41.91
C VAL A 563 0.09 11.71 41.79
N SER A 564 -0.45 12.63 42.58
CA SER A 564 -1.85 13.05 42.54
C SER A 564 -1.99 14.54 42.29
N ILE A 565 -2.97 14.92 41.48
CA ILE A 565 -3.29 16.30 41.11
C ILE A 565 -4.75 16.55 41.44
N ALA A 566 -5.02 17.51 42.34
CA ALA A 566 -6.35 17.75 42.90
C ALA A 566 -7.03 16.44 43.35
N ASP A 567 -6.31 15.63 44.13
CA ASP A 567 -6.72 14.31 44.65
C ASP A 567 -6.94 13.21 43.58
N LEU A 568 -6.60 13.45 42.31
CA LEU A 568 -6.68 12.46 41.22
C LEU A 568 -5.30 11.84 40.94
N ASP A 569 -5.19 10.51 40.99
CA ASP A 569 -3.95 9.79 40.67
C ASP A 569 -3.68 9.82 39.15
N ILE A 570 -2.53 10.37 38.75
CA ILE A 570 -2.14 10.53 37.34
C ILE A 570 -2.08 9.21 36.57
N ARG A 571 -1.77 8.09 37.25
CA ARG A 571 -1.70 6.77 36.59
C ARG A 571 -3.07 6.22 36.27
N LYS A 572 -4.05 6.45 37.14
CA LYS A 572 -5.42 5.93 36.99
C LYS A 572 -6.28 6.85 36.13
N GLN A 573 -6.12 8.16 36.28
CA GLN A 573 -7.02 9.18 35.72
C GLN A 573 -6.27 10.24 34.90
N ARG A 574 -5.28 9.80 34.10
CA ARG A 574 -4.39 10.68 33.30
C ARG A 574 -5.13 11.75 32.49
N SER A 575 -6.22 11.38 31.81
CA SER A 575 -7.00 12.30 30.98
C SER A 575 -7.80 13.33 31.79
N ALA A 576 -8.20 13.01 33.01
CA ALA A 576 -8.87 13.93 33.92
C ALA A 576 -7.85 14.91 34.52
N CYS A 577 -6.70 14.41 35.01
CA CYS A 577 -5.63 15.24 35.55
C CYS A 577 -5.11 16.25 34.52
N ARG A 578 -4.85 15.83 33.28
CA ARG A 578 -4.34 16.71 32.21
C ARG A 578 -5.23 17.91 31.93
N LYS A 579 -6.57 17.77 32.04
CA LYS A 579 -7.50 18.90 31.86
C LYS A 579 -7.33 19.99 32.92
N LEU A 580 -6.80 19.63 34.09
CA LEU A 580 -6.57 20.56 35.19
C LEU A 580 -5.22 21.29 35.05
N ILE A 581 -4.34 20.83 34.14
CA ILE A 581 -2.97 21.32 34.00
C ILE A 581 -2.85 22.29 32.82
N GLY A 582 -2.24 23.44 33.06
CA GLY A 582 -1.59 24.26 32.05
C GLY A 582 -0.09 24.03 32.10
N LEU A 583 0.55 23.72 30.97
CA LEU A 583 1.99 23.48 30.90
C LEU A 583 2.68 24.55 30.06
N CYS A 584 3.82 25.07 30.51
CA CYS A 584 4.80 25.76 29.67
C CYS A 584 6.06 24.88 29.62
N PRO A 585 6.31 24.15 28.52
CA PRO A 585 7.47 23.27 28.39
C PRO A 585 8.78 24.07 28.28
N GLN A 586 9.93 23.43 28.46
CA GLN A 586 11.24 24.10 28.33
C GLN A 586 11.47 24.68 26.92
N GLU A 587 11.21 23.88 25.88
CA GLU A 587 11.24 24.36 24.49
C GLU A 587 9.91 25.00 24.09
N ASN A 588 9.96 26.05 23.25
CA ASN A 588 8.76 26.76 22.83
C ASN A 588 7.95 25.92 21.82
N ALA A 589 6.92 25.22 22.29
CA ALA A 589 6.01 24.40 21.48
C ALA A 589 4.98 25.26 20.69
N LEU A 590 5.47 25.99 19.68
CA LEU A 590 4.69 26.94 18.88
C LEU A 590 4.57 26.51 17.42
N PHE A 591 3.48 26.94 16.78
CA PHE A 591 3.30 26.82 15.33
C PHE A 591 3.78 28.10 14.64
N ASP A 592 4.90 28.04 13.92
CA ASP A 592 5.56 29.20 13.28
C ASP A 592 4.65 30.11 12.43
N ARG A 593 3.63 29.52 11.79
CA ARG A 593 2.72 30.20 10.85
C ARG A 593 1.35 30.55 11.45
N LEU A 594 1.14 30.37 12.76
CA LEU A 594 -0.03 30.88 13.46
C LEU A 594 0.30 32.22 14.12
N THR A 595 -0.71 33.08 14.27
CA THR A 595 -0.54 34.35 15.01
C THR A 595 -0.57 34.12 16.51
N VAL A 596 -0.11 35.11 17.28
CA VAL A 596 -0.21 35.11 18.76
C VAL A 596 -1.65 34.87 19.20
N GLU A 597 -2.60 35.61 18.64
CA GLU A 597 -4.02 35.49 18.96
C GLU A 597 -4.59 34.10 18.60
N GLU A 598 -4.21 33.54 17.44
CA GLU A 598 -4.67 32.22 17.02
C GLU A 598 -4.17 31.08 17.93
N HIS A 599 -2.97 31.20 18.51
CA HIS A 599 -2.49 30.24 19.52
C HIS A 599 -3.37 30.26 20.76
N LEU A 600 -3.69 31.46 21.27
CA LEU A 600 -4.55 31.61 22.43
C LEU A 600 -5.96 31.08 22.17
N TRP A 601 -6.53 31.40 21.01
CA TRP A 601 -7.82 30.85 20.56
C TRP A 601 -7.81 29.32 20.51
N PHE A 602 -6.74 28.74 19.95
CA PHE A 602 -6.61 27.29 19.79
C PHE A 602 -6.51 26.58 21.14
N ILE A 603 -5.65 27.04 22.06
CA ILE A 603 -5.47 26.43 23.38
C ILE A 603 -6.70 26.64 24.27
N HIS A 604 -7.30 27.84 24.27
CA HIS A 604 -8.55 28.09 24.97
C HIS A 604 -9.66 27.13 24.48
N GLY A 605 -9.71 26.89 23.17
CA GLY A 605 -10.63 25.93 22.56
C GLY A 605 -10.40 24.49 23.03
N LEU A 606 -9.14 24.05 23.12
CA LEU A 606 -8.77 22.69 23.56
C LEU A 606 -9.09 22.43 25.03
N LYS A 607 -8.89 23.42 25.90
CA LYS A 607 -9.24 23.33 27.32
C LYS A 607 -10.75 23.37 27.59
N CYS A 608 -11.57 23.63 26.57
CA CYS A 608 -13.02 23.72 26.69
C CYS A 608 -13.49 24.73 27.75
N SER A 609 -12.77 25.85 27.92
CA SER A 609 -13.18 26.91 28.83
C SER A 609 -14.54 27.50 28.40
N ASN A 610 -15.39 27.74 29.39
CA ASN A 610 -16.69 28.41 29.25
C ASN A 610 -16.56 29.94 29.21
N GLY A 611 -15.38 30.47 29.53
CA GLY A 611 -15.09 31.90 29.54
C GLY A 611 -15.07 32.52 28.14
N SER A 612 -15.17 33.85 28.10
CA SER A 612 -14.99 34.60 26.86
C SER A 612 -13.51 34.59 26.47
N TYR A 613 -13.17 33.75 25.49
CA TYR A 613 -11.84 33.68 24.88
C TYR A 613 -11.25 35.09 24.61
N LYS A 614 -12.04 35.99 24.03
CA LYS A 614 -11.57 37.33 23.64
C LYS A 614 -11.15 38.16 24.85
N ALA A 615 -11.94 38.14 25.92
CA ALA A 615 -11.64 38.90 27.12
C ALA A 615 -10.39 38.35 27.82
N GLU A 616 -10.31 37.03 28.00
CA GLU A 616 -9.16 36.38 28.65
C GLU A 616 -7.88 36.55 27.83
N ALA A 617 -7.95 36.34 26.51
CA ALA A 617 -6.80 36.55 25.62
C ALA A 617 -6.32 38.00 25.64
N GLN A 618 -7.23 38.97 25.59
CA GLN A 618 -6.85 40.39 25.58
C GLN A 618 -6.27 40.83 26.93
N GLN A 619 -6.79 40.32 28.05
CA GLN A 619 -6.20 40.53 29.37
C GLN A 619 -4.77 40.01 29.45
N LEU A 620 -4.53 38.76 29.05
CA LEU A 620 -3.19 38.14 29.06
C LEU A 620 -2.21 38.88 28.14
N LEU A 621 -2.66 39.29 26.95
CA LEU A 621 -1.83 40.05 26.00
C LEU A 621 -1.46 41.43 26.53
N ASN A 622 -2.37 42.09 27.25
CA ASN A 622 -2.09 43.39 27.86
C ASN A 622 -1.11 43.25 29.04
N GLN A 623 -1.32 42.28 29.93
CA GLN A 623 -0.45 42.03 31.08
C GLN A 623 0.99 41.69 30.65
N LEU A 624 1.16 40.91 29.58
CA LEU A 624 2.49 40.54 29.06
C LEU A 624 3.07 41.51 28.03
N LYS A 625 2.39 42.65 27.75
CA LYS A 625 2.79 43.64 26.74
C LYS A 625 3.02 43.02 25.35
N LEU A 626 2.13 42.12 24.96
CA LEU A 626 2.08 41.43 23.67
C LEU A 626 0.92 41.89 22.77
N GLY A 627 0.09 42.83 23.24
CA GLY A 627 -1.09 43.34 22.52
C GLY A 627 -0.79 43.82 21.09
N ASP A 628 0.28 44.62 20.92
CA ASP A 628 0.69 45.15 19.60
C ASP A 628 1.13 44.05 18.61
N LYS A 629 1.42 42.85 19.12
CA LYS A 629 1.86 41.68 18.35
C LYS A 629 0.80 40.58 18.28
N ALA A 630 -0.44 40.85 18.70
CA ALA A 630 -1.55 39.88 18.66
C ALA A 630 -1.74 39.23 17.28
N ASN A 631 -1.60 40.01 16.21
CA ASN A 631 -1.76 39.54 14.82
C ASN A 631 -0.44 39.17 14.12
N GLU A 632 0.69 39.20 14.83
CA GLU A 632 2.00 38.84 14.28
C GLU A 632 2.17 37.31 14.23
N LEU A 633 2.81 36.79 13.18
CA LEU A 633 3.19 35.38 13.10
C LEU A 633 4.27 35.06 14.12
N THR A 634 4.17 33.91 14.78
CA THR A 634 5.14 33.53 15.82
C THR A 634 6.57 33.39 15.31
N MET A 635 6.77 33.04 14.02
CA MET A 635 8.11 33.03 13.43
C MET A 635 8.84 34.39 13.46
N ASN A 636 8.10 35.50 13.52
CA ASN A 636 8.64 36.86 13.56
C ASN A 636 8.86 37.39 14.99
N LEU A 637 8.49 36.62 16.02
CA LEU A 637 8.66 37.01 17.42
C LEU A 637 10.09 36.76 17.90
N SER A 638 10.57 37.63 18.80
CA SER A 638 11.83 37.39 19.53
C SER A 638 11.71 36.17 20.47
N GLY A 639 12.85 35.61 20.90
CA GLY A 639 12.85 34.47 21.83
C GLY A 639 12.08 34.74 23.13
N GLY A 640 12.25 35.93 23.72
CA GLY A 640 11.50 36.35 24.91
C GLY A 640 9.99 36.53 24.65
N GLN A 641 9.60 37.04 23.48
CA GLN A 641 8.19 37.16 23.09
C GLN A 641 7.53 35.80 22.87
N LYS A 642 8.24 34.84 22.23
CA LYS A 642 7.79 33.45 22.11
C LYS A 642 7.58 32.80 23.48
N ARG A 643 8.49 33.08 24.41
CA ARG A 643 8.41 32.56 25.78
C ARG A 643 7.22 33.15 26.54
N LYS A 644 6.98 34.46 26.44
CA LYS A 644 5.78 35.10 26.98
C LYS A 644 4.49 34.46 26.44
N LEU A 645 4.43 34.18 25.14
CA LEU A 645 3.28 33.48 24.54
C LEU A 645 3.09 32.07 25.11
N CYS A 646 4.17 31.30 25.33
CA CYS A 646 4.08 29.97 25.94
C CYS A 646 3.52 30.04 27.36
N VAL A 647 3.93 31.04 28.16
CA VAL A 647 3.35 31.30 29.48
C VAL A 647 1.87 31.67 29.36
N SER A 648 1.48 32.52 28.40
CA SER A 648 0.06 32.84 28.15
C SER A 648 -0.76 31.59 27.83
N MET A 649 -0.23 30.67 27.01
CA MET A 649 -0.90 29.41 26.65
C MET A 649 -1.04 28.46 27.84
N ALA A 650 -0.11 28.50 28.80
CA ALA A 650 -0.24 27.73 30.04
C ALA A 650 -1.39 28.26 30.92
N VAL A 651 -1.52 29.58 31.02
CA VAL A 651 -2.50 30.25 31.90
C VAL A 651 -3.91 30.28 31.31
N ILE A 652 -4.05 30.47 30.00
CA ILE A 652 -5.36 30.65 29.35
C ILE A 652 -6.29 29.43 29.55
N GLY A 653 -7.59 29.67 29.63
CA GLY A 653 -8.62 28.64 29.78
C GLY A 653 -8.84 28.15 31.21
N GLY A 654 -8.34 28.87 32.21
CA GLY A 654 -8.71 28.63 33.61
C GLY A 654 -8.15 27.36 34.26
N SER A 655 -6.96 26.88 33.88
CA SER A 655 -6.39 25.67 34.49
C SER A 655 -6.06 25.86 35.99
N PRO A 656 -6.57 25.01 36.90
CA PRO A 656 -6.29 25.11 38.34
C PRO A 656 -4.81 24.94 38.71
N VAL A 657 -4.07 24.15 37.92
CA VAL A 657 -2.64 23.88 38.13
C VAL A 657 -1.87 24.39 36.92
N VAL A 658 -0.90 25.28 37.12
CA VAL A 658 -0.02 25.80 36.06
C VAL A 658 1.41 25.36 36.35
N LEU A 659 1.99 24.59 35.43
CA LEU A 659 3.36 24.08 35.48
C LEU A 659 4.23 24.85 34.48
N LEU A 660 5.31 25.48 34.94
CA LEU A 660 6.19 26.31 34.13
C LEU A 660 7.64 25.82 34.21
N ASP A 661 8.11 25.13 33.17
CA ASP A 661 9.50 24.65 33.11
C ASP A 661 10.42 25.71 32.51
N GLU A 662 11.12 26.47 33.34
CA GLU A 662 12.01 27.60 32.99
C GLU A 662 11.31 28.83 32.36
N PRO A 663 10.27 29.44 32.98
CA PRO A 663 9.44 30.47 32.35
C PRO A 663 10.20 31.76 31.96
N THR A 664 11.29 32.09 32.65
CA THR A 664 12.05 33.33 32.48
C THR A 664 13.37 33.15 31.69
N ALA A 665 13.64 31.95 31.19
CA ALA A 665 14.86 31.65 30.44
C ALA A 665 14.94 32.46 29.12
N GLY A 666 16.12 33.03 28.85
CA GLY A 666 16.36 33.81 27.62
C GLY A 666 15.61 35.13 27.52
N MET A 667 14.96 35.60 28.59
CA MET A 667 14.26 36.89 28.65
C MET A 667 15.15 38.02 29.17
N ASP A 668 14.91 39.24 28.67
CA ASP A 668 15.43 40.48 29.23
C ASP A 668 14.78 40.80 30.60
N PRO A 669 15.41 41.63 31.44
CA PRO A 669 14.89 41.93 32.79
C PRO A 669 13.47 42.52 32.81
N GLY A 670 13.08 43.28 31.79
CA GLY A 670 11.73 43.84 31.69
C GLY A 670 10.69 42.75 31.46
N ALA A 671 10.95 41.87 30.49
CA ALA A 671 10.09 40.72 30.20
C ALA A 671 9.93 39.76 31.39
N ARG A 672 10.98 39.57 32.21
CA ARG A 672 10.88 38.75 33.44
C ARG A 672 9.92 39.33 34.45
N ARG A 673 10.00 40.64 34.70
CA ARG A 673 9.08 41.35 35.61
C ARG A 673 7.62 41.26 35.15
N ASP A 674 7.39 41.35 33.83
CA ASP A 674 6.04 41.19 33.28
C ASP A 674 5.47 39.78 33.55
N VAL A 675 6.31 38.73 33.45
CA VAL A 675 5.91 37.35 33.78
C VAL A 675 5.69 37.19 35.28
N GLU A 676 6.60 37.68 36.12
CA GLU A 676 6.47 37.63 37.58
C GLU A 676 5.17 38.29 38.05
N ALA A 677 4.85 39.48 37.52
CA ALA A 677 3.60 40.18 37.82
C ALA A 677 2.36 39.37 37.39
N LEU A 678 2.40 38.71 36.22
CA LEU A 678 1.33 37.81 35.80
C LEU A 678 1.16 36.63 36.77
N LEU A 679 2.26 36.00 37.20
CA LEU A 679 2.19 34.87 38.12
C LEU A 679 1.67 35.27 39.50
N GLU A 680 1.98 36.49 39.96
CA GLU A 680 1.43 37.04 41.19
C GLU A 680 -0.08 37.28 41.14
N ASP A 681 -0.61 37.67 39.98
CA ASP A 681 -2.05 37.84 39.76
C ASP A 681 -2.76 36.47 39.67
N VAL A 682 -2.17 35.53 38.92
CA VAL A 682 -2.75 34.21 38.64
C VAL A 682 -2.74 33.28 39.87
N LYS A 683 -1.84 33.49 40.83
CA LYS A 683 -1.71 32.61 42.01
C LYS A 683 -2.92 32.66 42.96
N VAL A 684 -3.74 33.72 42.93
CA VAL A 684 -4.80 33.93 43.94
C VAL A 684 -5.78 32.76 43.99
N ASP A 685 -6.17 32.24 42.83
CA ASP A 685 -7.16 31.14 42.72
C ASP A 685 -6.55 29.83 42.19
N ARG A 686 -5.23 29.78 41.99
CA ARG A 686 -4.56 28.67 41.27
C ARG A 686 -3.27 28.24 41.97
N LEU A 687 -2.86 27.01 41.69
CA LEU A 687 -1.53 26.52 42.03
C LEU A 687 -0.59 26.79 40.86
N VAL A 688 0.55 27.43 41.14
CA VAL A 688 1.62 27.66 40.16
C VAL A 688 2.88 26.94 40.61
N ASN A 689 3.50 26.15 39.74
CA ASN A 689 4.75 25.44 39.99
C ASN A 689 5.77 25.70 38.88
#